data_AF-A0A261F0G8-F1
#
_entry.id   AF-A0A261F0G8-F1
#
_cell.length_a   1.000
_cell.length_b   1.000
_cell.length_c   1.000
_cell.angle_alpha   90.00
_cell.angle_beta   90.00
_cell.angle_gamma   90.00
#
_symmetry.space_group_name_H-M   'P 1'
#
loop_
_entity.id
_entity.type
_entity.pdbx_description
1 polymer ?
#
loop_
_entity_poly.entity_id
_entity_poly.type
_entity_poly.pdbx_seq_one_letter_code
_entity_poly.pdbx_strand_id
1 'polypeptide(L)'
;MNTNSIRRKVMAGVTAFIAGATLIASVPAASATETADVQTLSQHGGAQRIANTPASGKAKNVILFIGDGMGDSEITVARDYLYGPGGTLNGIDKIGQPGATSATETGVGQYTTYATGDGSSRTNQVTAVTDSAASGSAWATGTKTYNNAVSVDNSFTPQMNLLELAKANGKATGNVTTAEVQDATPAVMESHSTQRSCYGPQGKTDGSSDDSAARCDAEQLLQNGGIGSISEQLLDTRADITLGGGNKYFNQTAQAGEWAGKTLKEQATERGYQYFEDPAQLSSLTEANQDSPVLGLFSSGNMPTQYNESKALDHDTAEQMALAGQQDGNQSLVSCTTNSEWLGNKGASLADMTSKAIDLLSDNQNGQSNGYFLQVEGASIDKQDHNANACGQIGETDDLDKAVATALSKVDLSDTLIIVTADHAHTSQIVSWPSYYGLTTPLRAKDGSALYVFYGTSSSQMDNGGSMSHTGTQLRIAASGPGASRVDGLTDQTDNFFTITKTLGLASSTSEINALSDNADVSVEKASDGAYTADLTAFNGDASVSYSLVDTATGQTVASQDGCTVDNGHQGVCGVRVRTTQTTPISFSADTIKDGSTYRLTVKGKQSGKQVVKEFTAGATNSADTTADGTIEIPTTDVTEAQAAAAEQKEALAKTGIAIIMLALLAAVIAGASCAVRRLRNGVETSGDGE
;
A
#
# COMPACT_ATOMS: atom_id res chain seq x y z
N MET A 1 5.83 -87.15 -8.87
CA MET A 1 6.50 -87.29 -7.56
C MET A 1 5.71 -86.49 -6.55
N ASN A 2 5.44 -87.14 -5.42
CA ASN A 2 4.60 -86.69 -4.32
C ASN A 2 5.38 -85.72 -3.42
N THR A 3 4.68 -84.76 -2.82
CA THR A 3 4.66 -84.39 -1.38
C THR A 3 4.67 -82.88 -1.13
N ASN A 4 3.66 -82.48 -0.33
CA ASN A 4 3.69 -81.44 0.71
C ASN A 4 3.94 -79.99 0.23
N SER A 5 3.03 -79.04 0.42
CA SER A 5 2.39 -78.74 1.70
C SER A 5 1.33 -77.61 1.57
N ILE A 6 0.32 -77.67 2.46
CA ILE A 6 -0.45 -76.54 3.02
C ILE A 6 -1.48 -75.88 2.08
N ARG A 7 -2.72 -76.39 2.07
CA ARG A 7 -3.90 -75.99 2.90
C ARG A 7 -4.67 -74.75 2.39
N ARG A 8 -5.82 -75.05 1.78
CA ARG A 8 -7.12 -74.35 1.79
C ARG A 8 -7.10 -72.81 1.87
N LYS A 9 -7.44 -72.16 0.74
CA LYS A 9 -8.49 -71.11 0.65
C LYS A 9 -9.01 -71.02 -0.80
N VAL A 10 -10.17 -71.60 -1.09
CA VAL A 10 -10.97 -71.27 -2.28
C VAL A 10 -12.41 -71.09 -1.82
N MET A 11 -12.74 -69.88 -1.38
CA MET A 11 -14.02 -69.19 -1.59
C MET A 11 -13.98 -67.85 -0.84
N ALA A 12 -14.47 -66.81 -1.55
CA ALA A 12 -14.61 -65.39 -1.22
C ALA A 12 -13.39 -64.47 -1.48
N GLY A 13 -13.50 -63.71 -2.57
CA GLY A 13 -12.67 -62.55 -2.98
C GLY A 13 -13.35 -61.93 -4.22
N VAL A 14 -14.33 -61.04 -4.05
CA VAL A 14 -14.18 -59.55 -4.02
C VAL A 14 -13.80 -59.01 -5.40
N THR A 15 -14.77 -58.53 -6.18
CA THR A 15 -15.15 -57.11 -6.37
C THR A 15 -14.03 -56.25 -6.98
N ALA A 16 -14.34 -55.66 -8.15
CA ALA A 16 -13.70 -54.51 -8.80
C ALA A 16 -12.22 -54.65 -9.23
N PHE A 17 -12.03 -54.97 -10.52
CA PHE A 17 -10.80 -54.67 -11.27
C PHE A 17 -11.16 -53.67 -12.40
N ILE A 18 -11.14 -52.38 -12.08
CA ILE A 18 -10.89 -51.30 -13.05
C ILE A 18 -9.74 -50.50 -12.45
N ALA A 19 -8.52 -50.84 -12.85
CA ALA A 19 -7.32 -50.07 -12.55
C ALA A 19 -6.45 -50.12 -13.80
N GLY A 20 -6.15 -48.96 -14.39
CA GLY A 20 -5.19 -48.87 -15.49
C GLY A 20 -5.50 -47.84 -16.57
N ALA A 21 -5.89 -46.62 -16.20
CA ALA A 21 -5.69 -45.45 -17.06
C ALA A 21 -5.65 -44.21 -16.16
N THR A 22 -4.47 -43.90 -15.63
CA THR A 22 -4.16 -42.60 -15.06
C THR A 22 -4.45 -41.53 -16.11
N LEU A 23 -5.54 -40.79 -15.92
CA LEU A 23 -5.71 -39.45 -16.47
C LEU A 23 -4.60 -38.59 -15.87
N ILE A 24 -3.48 -38.49 -16.57
CA ILE A 24 -2.61 -37.34 -16.45
C ILE A 24 -3.46 -36.19 -17.00
N ALA A 25 -4.19 -35.51 -16.12
CA ALA A 25 -4.65 -34.18 -16.42
C ALA A 25 -3.39 -33.37 -16.67
N SER A 26 -3.08 -33.13 -17.94
CA SER A 26 -2.11 -32.13 -18.33
C SER A 26 -2.66 -30.82 -17.80
N VAL A 27 -2.23 -30.44 -16.58
CA VAL A 27 -2.23 -29.05 -16.16
C VAL A 27 -1.59 -28.31 -17.32
N PRO A 28 -2.26 -27.33 -17.95
CA PRO A 28 -1.59 -26.51 -18.95
C PRO A 28 -0.38 -25.93 -18.20
N ALA A 29 0.83 -26.36 -18.59
CA ALA A 29 2.02 -25.64 -18.22
C ALA A 29 1.72 -24.19 -18.61
N ALA A 30 1.66 -23.30 -17.63
CA ALA A 30 1.53 -21.87 -17.87
C ALA A 30 2.65 -21.52 -18.85
N SER A 31 2.29 -21.40 -20.13
CA SER A 31 3.17 -20.90 -21.16
C SER A 31 3.62 -19.55 -20.65
N ALA A 32 4.93 -19.42 -20.41
CA ALA A 32 5.57 -18.20 -19.94
C ALA A 32 4.98 -17.02 -20.73
N THR A 33 4.12 -16.26 -20.07
CA THR A 33 3.59 -15.02 -20.60
C THR A 33 4.79 -14.14 -20.88
N GLU A 34 4.87 -13.59 -22.09
CA GLU A 34 5.82 -12.54 -22.43
C GLU A 34 5.86 -11.54 -21.28
N THR A 35 7.06 -11.10 -20.88
CA THR A 35 7.22 -10.08 -19.84
C THR A 35 6.34 -8.89 -20.20
N ALA A 36 5.30 -8.64 -19.40
CA ALA A 36 4.42 -7.51 -19.61
C ALA A 36 5.25 -6.23 -19.66
N ASP A 37 4.96 -5.36 -20.63
CA ASP A 37 5.63 -4.07 -20.71
C ASP A 37 5.27 -3.17 -19.52
N VAL A 38 6.07 -2.14 -19.29
CA VAL A 38 5.89 -1.24 -18.14
C VAL A 38 4.52 -0.55 -18.19
N GLN A 39 4.00 -0.22 -19.39
CA GLN A 39 2.68 0.39 -19.53
C GLN A 39 1.55 -0.52 -19.06
N THR A 40 1.68 -1.84 -19.30
CA THR A 40 0.73 -2.85 -18.81
C THR A 40 0.88 -3.03 -17.31
N LEU A 41 2.11 -3.15 -16.80
CA LEU A 41 2.38 -3.34 -15.38
C LEU A 41 1.90 -2.15 -14.52
N SER A 42 1.95 -0.94 -15.07
CA SER A 42 1.51 0.28 -14.38
C SER A 42 0.00 0.53 -14.45
N GLN A 43 -0.79 -0.31 -15.13
CA GLN A 43 -2.25 -0.22 -15.04
C GLN A 43 -2.73 -0.77 -13.69
N HIS A 44 -3.87 -0.25 -13.21
CA HIS A 44 -4.54 -0.80 -12.05
C HIS A 44 -4.83 -2.29 -12.24
N GLY A 45 -4.28 -3.14 -11.37
CA GLY A 45 -4.37 -4.59 -11.48
C GLY A 45 -3.51 -5.24 -12.57
N GLY A 46 -2.72 -4.46 -13.33
CA GLY A 46 -1.87 -4.95 -14.42
C GLY A 46 -0.71 -5.84 -13.98
N ALA A 47 -0.26 -5.69 -12.73
CA ALA A 47 0.78 -6.51 -12.11
C ALA A 47 0.25 -7.71 -11.29
N GLN A 48 -1.08 -7.90 -11.21
CA GLN A 48 -1.67 -8.98 -10.42
C GLN A 48 -1.19 -10.36 -10.86
N ARG A 49 -0.84 -11.21 -9.89
CA ARG A 49 -0.55 -12.63 -10.11
C ARG A 49 -1.68 -13.55 -9.66
N ILE A 50 -2.60 -13.06 -8.83
CA ILE A 50 -3.67 -13.88 -8.22
C ILE A 50 -5.09 -13.42 -8.62
N ALA A 51 -5.25 -12.81 -9.79
CA ALA A 51 -6.54 -12.32 -10.29
C ALA A 51 -7.62 -13.41 -10.30
N ASN A 52 -7.26 -14.62 -10.72
CA ASN A 52 -8.15 -15.79 -10.82
C ASN A 52 -8.20 -16.67 -9.56
N THR A 53 -7.40 -16.36 -8.54
CA THR A 53 -7.47 -17.05 -7.26
C THR A 53 -8.73 -16.55 -6.53
N PRO A 54 -9.64 -17.41 -6.05
CA PRO A 54 -10.77 -17.00 -5.23
C PRO A 54 -10.32 -16.47 -3.85
N ALA A 55 -11.16 -15.69 -3.17
CA ALA A 55 -10.99 -15.43 -1.74
C ALA A 55 -11.78 -16.50 -0.97
N SER A 56 -11.12 -17.21 -0.05
CA SER A 56 -11.67 -18.36 0.70
C SER A 56 -12.65 -17.95 1.80
N GLY A 57 -12.73 -16.65 2.13
CA GLY A 57 -13.61 -16.10 3.15
C GLY A 57 -13.74 -14.58 3.07
N LYS A 58 -14.66 -14.03 3.86
CA LYS A 58 -14.79 -12.58 4.09
C LYS A 58 -14.35 -12.27 5.51
N ALA A 59 -13.57 -11.22 5.70
CA ALA A 59 -13.24 -10.69 7.00
C ALA A 59 -14.11 -9.47 7.29
N LYS A 60 -14.49 -9.32 8.55
CA LYS A 60 -15.02 -8.08 9.09
C LYS A 60 -13.91 -7.03 9.17
N ASN A 61 -12.74 -7.43 9.67
CA ASN A 61 -11.62 -6.54 9.94
C ASN A 61 -10.35 -6.97 9.19
N VAL A 62 -9.50 -6.01 8.84
CA VAL A 62 -8.13 -6.27 8.35
C VAL A 62 -7.14 -5.45 9.16
N ILE A 63 -6.05 -6.09 9.58
CA ILE A 63 -4.87 -5.42 10.13
C ILE A 63 -3.66 -5.75 9.25
N LEU A 64 -3.08 -4.72 8.64
CA LEU A 64 -1.86 -4.83 7.83
C LEU A 64 -0.67 -4.30 8.63
N PHE A 65 0.28 -5.19 8.94
CA PHE A 65 1.56 -4.84 9.53
C PHE A 65 2.64 -4.74 8.45
N ILE A 66 3.34 -3.61 8.43
CA ILE A 66 4.50 -3.35 7.58
C ILE A 66 5.74 -3.19 8.46
N GLY A 67 6.75 -4.03 8.26
CA GLY A 67 8.10 -3.70 8.69
C GLY A 67 8.85 -3.08 7.52
N ASP A 68 9.06 -1.76 7.54
CA ASP A 68 9.77 -1.06 6.46
C ASP A 68 11.19 -1.65 6.33
N GLY A 69 11.58 -2.08 5.13
CA GLY A 69 12.86 -2.76 4.88
C GLY A 69 13.03 -4.15 5.52
N MET A 70 11.98 -4.74 6.11
CA MET A 70 12.06 -5.99 6.89
C MET A 70 12.00 -7.26 6.00
N GLY A 71 13.04 -7.49 5.20
CA GLY A 71 13.20 -8.73 4.45
C GLY A 71 13.44 -9.96 5.35
N ASP A 72 13.54 -11.14 4.73
CA ASP A 72 13.80 -12.40 5.44
C ASP A 72 15.11 -12.38 6.25
N SER A 73 16.11 -11.62 5.77
CA SER A 73 17.39 -11.44 6.47
C SER A 73 17.18 -10.68 7.78
N GLU A 74 16.44 -9.57 7.74
CA GLU A 74 16.16 -8.71 8.89
C GLU A 74 15.34 -9.43 9.96
N ILE A 75 14.35 -10.23 9.55
CA ILE A 75 13.61 -11.11 10.46
C ILE A 75 14.56 -12.11 11.13
N THR A 76 15.48 -12.69 10.38
CA THR A 76 16.43 -13.69 10.90
C THR A 76 17.47 -13.07 11.81
N VAL A 77 18.01 -11.90 11.47
CA VAL A 77 18.92 -11.12 12.33
C VAL A 77 18.28 -10.85 13.69
N ALA A 78 17.02 -10.40 13.69
CA ALA A 78 16.28 -10.15 14.92
C ALA A 78 16.00 -11.45 15.71
N ARG A 79 15.54 -12.51 15.05
CA ARG A 79 15.26 -13.81 15.68
C ARG A 79 16.52 -14.40 16.32
N ASP A 80 17.61 -14.46 15.58
CA ASP A 80 18.88 -15.05 16.03
C ASP A 80 19.45 -14.28 17.21
N TYR A 81 19.40 -12.95 17.18
CA TYR A 81 19.85 -12.13 18.30
C TYR A 81 18.95 -12.29 19.54
N LEU A 82 17.63 -12.21 19.37
CA LEU A 82 16.68 -12.14 20.49
C LEU A 82 16.35 -13.49 21.12
N TYR A 83 16.33 -14.56 20.32
CA TYR A 83 15.83 -15.88 20.72
C TYR A 83 16.77 -17.03 20.36
N GLY A 84 17.89 -16.74 19.68
CA GLY A 84 18.79 -17.74 19.13
C GLY A 84 18.27 -18.33 17.80
N PRO A 85 19.14 -18.95 16.98
CA PRO A 85 18.76 -19.47 15.66
C PRO A 85 17.65 -20.53 15.63
N GLY A 86 17.44 -21.23 16.76
CA GLY A 86 16.34 -22.19 16.93
C GLY A 86 15.11 -21.61 17.64
N GLY A 87 15.12 -20.32 17.96
CA GLY A 87 14.05 -19.61 18.63
C GLY A 87 12.91 -19.19 17.70
N THR A 88 11.96 -18.41 18.23
CA THR A 88 10.82 -17.91 17.47
C THR A 88 10.38 -16.53 17.95
N LEU A 89 10.03 -15.67 17.01
CA LEU A 89 9.37 -14.39 17.25
C LEU A 89 7.91 -14.62 17.67
N ASN A 90 7.41 -13.87 18.65
CA ASN A 90 6.14 -14.19 19.31
C ASN A 90 4.90 -13.77 18.51
N GLY A 91 5.04 -12.87 17.57
CA GLY A 91 4.01 -12.40 16.64
C GLY A 91 4.38 -12.75 15.20
N ILE A 92 5.47 -12.19 14.68
CA ILE A 92 5.87 -12.25 13.26
C ILE A 92 5.96 -13.69 12.75
N ASP A 93 6.61 -14.59 13.51
CA ASP A 93 6.77 -15.99 13.10
C ASP A 93 5.47 -16.80 13.27
N LYS A 94 4.50 -16.36 14.08
CA LYS A 94 3.22 -17.08 14.24
C LYS A 94 2.25 -16.85 13.09
N ILE A 95 2.30 -15.66 12.48
CA ILE A 95 1.43 -15.35 11.34
C ILE A 95 1.79 -16.26 10.16
N GLY A 96 0.77 -16.91 9.60
CA GLY A 96 0.88 -17.83 8.48
C GLY A 96 1.28 -19.26 8.86
N GLN A 97 1.64 -19.52 10.12
CA GLN A 97 2.02 -20.87 10.56
C GLN A 97 0.78 -21.71 10.94
N PRO A 98 0.55 -22.86 10.30
CA PRO A 98 -0.57 -23.74 10.64
C PRO A 98 -0.52 -24.16 12.12
N GLY A 99 -1.60 -23.92 12.85
CA GLY A 99 -1.73 -24.30 14.26
C GLY A 99 -0.96 -23.43 15.26
N ALA A 100 -0.27 -22.37 14.82
CA ALA A 100 0.39 -21.42 15.72
C ALA A 100 -0.55 -20.34 16.28
N THR A 101 -1.72 -20.17 15.67
CA THR A 101 -2.77 -19.22 16.07
C THR A 101 -4.15 -19.91 16.07
N SER A 102 -5.20 -19.17 16.43
CA SER A 102 -6.60 -19.64 16.32
C SER A 102 -7.15 -19.62 14.89
N ALA A 103 -6.40 -19.09 13.92
CA ALA A 103 -6.88 -18.94 12.55
C ALA A 103 -7.14 -20.31 11.89
N THR A 104 -8.29 -20.44 11.26
CA THR A 104 -8.64 -21.63 10.46
C THR A 104 -7.97 -21.63 9.09
N GLU A 105 -7.56 -20.45 8.62
CA GLU A 105 -6.91 -20.23 7.34
C GLU A 105 -5.63 -19.43 7.57
N THR A 106 -4.54 -19.88 6.95
CA THR A 106 -3.20 -19.29 7.05
C THR A 106 -2.54 -19.35 5.67
N GLY A 107 -1.67 -18.38 5.38
CA GLY A 107 -0.85 -18.41 4.17
C GLY A 107 0.52 -17.81 4.38
N VAL A 108 1.51 -18.31 3.64
CA VAL A 108 2.88 -17.80 3.60
C VAL A 108 3.38 -17.87 2.16
N GLY A 109 3.90 -16.75 1.67
CA GLY A 109 4.52 -16.66 0.36
C GLY A 109 5.62 -15.64 0.30
N GLN A 110 6.02 -15.33 -0.92
CA GLN A 110 6.97 -14.27 -1.24
C GLN A 110 6.35 -13.38 -2.31
N TYR A 111 6.62 -12.09 -2.27
CA TYR A 111 6.11 -11.19 -3.29
C TYR A 111 7.16 -10.30 -3.97
N THR A 112 6.84 -9.83 -5.17
CA THR A 112 7.73 -8.95 -5.96
C THR A 112 7.48 -7.46 -5.66
N THR A 113 8.57 -6.70 -5.49
CA THR A 113 8.56 -5.32 -4.97
C THR A 113 9.07 -4.27 -5.95
N TYR A 114 9.39 -4.61 -7.19
CA TYR A 114 9.87 -3.64 -8.20
C TYR A 114 8.91 -2.46 -8.42
N ALA A 115 9.44 -1.32 -8.86
CA ALA A 115 8.70 -0.12 -9.26
C ALA A 115 8.63 0.02 -10.79
N THR A 116 7.78 0.93 -11.29
CA THR A 116 7.60 1.22 -12.72
C THR A 116 8.17 2.58 -13.15
N GLY A 117 9.06 3.13 -12.33
CA GLY A 117 9.95 4.25 -12.63
C GLY A 117 10.96 4.46 -11.50
N ASP A 118 12.04 5.21 -11.73
CA ASP A 118 13.07 5.47 -10.70
C ASP A 118 13.00 6.90 -10.12
N GLY A 119 11.98 7.67 -10.53
CA GLY A 119 11.71 9.03 -10.08
C GLY A 119 10.62 9.67 -10.94
N SER A 120 10.13 10.84 -10.54
CA SER A 120 9.09 11.58 -11.27
C SER A 120 9.50 12.01 -12.68
N SER A 121 10.80 12.09 -12.98
CA SER A 121 11.31 12.39 -14.33
C SER A 121 11.47 11.17 -15.23
N ARG A 122 11.36 9.95 -14.68
CA ARG A 122 11.52 8.67 -15.38
C ARG A 122 10.47 7.66 -14.90
N THR A 123 9.23 7.91 -15.30
CA THR A 123 8.04 7.15 -14.87
C THR A 123 7.71 5.95 -15.75
N ASN A 124 8.48 5.62 -16.79
CA ASN A 124 8.11 4.59 -17.76
C ASN A 124 9.22 3.55 -17.97
N GLN A 125 9.69 2.94 -16.87
CA GLN A 125 10.68 1.85 -16.90
C GLN A 125 10.54 0.94 -15.67
N VAL A 126 10.82 -0.35 -15.80
CA VAL A 126 10.89 -1.22 -14.62
C VAL A 126 12.16 -0.90 -13.83
N THR A 127 11.99 -0.58 -12.56
CA THR A 127 13.07 -0.31 -11.60
C THR A 127 13.09 -1.46 -10.59
N ALA A 128 14.16 -2.26 -10.60
CA ALA A 128 14.26 -3.48 -9.79
C ALA A 128 14.26 -3.22 -8.27
N VAL A 129 14.67 -2.02 -7.84
CA VAL A 129 14.74 -1.63 -6.42
C VAL A 129 13.81 -0.42 -6.21
N THR A 130 12.69 -0.68 -5.53
CA THR A 130 11.71 0.35 -5.16
C THR A 130 12.19 1.20 -3.98
N ASP A 131 11.59 2.37 -3.83
CA ASP A 131 11.53 3.06 -2.54
C ASP A 131 10.22 2.73 -1.81
N SER A 132 10.07 3.20 -0.56
CA SER A 132 8.87 2.99 0.27
C SER A 132 7.59 3.62 -0.30
N ALA A 133 7.70 4.68 -1.13
CA ALA A 133 6.53 5.33 -1.72
C ALA A 133 5.91 4.52 -2.86
N ALA A 134 6.72 4.09 -3.83
CA ALA A 134 6.21 3.28 -4.93
C ALA A 134 5.68 1.92 -4.48
N SER A 135 6.37 1.29 -3.53
CA SER A 135 5.96 0.02 -2.94
C SER A 135 4.69 0.16 -2.11
N GLY A 136 4.63 1.19 -1.25
CA GLY A 136 3.44 1.60 -0.51
C GLY A 136 2.23 1.79 -1.39
N SER A 137 2.40 2.54 -2.47
CA SER A 137 1.34 2.80 -3.45
C SER A 137 0.83 1.50 -4.08
N ALA A 138 1.70 0.50 -4.29
CA ALA A 138 1.31 -0.77 -4.88
C ALA A 138 0.31 -1.53 -4.01
N TRP A 139 0.55 -1.69 -2.70
CA TRP A 139 -0.44 -2.37 -1.83
C TRP A 139 -1.61 -1.48 -1.43
N ALA A 140 -1.41 -0.15 -1.39
CA ALA A 140 -2.45 0.79 -1.03
C ALA A 140 -3.50 0.96 -2.14
N THR A 141 -3.11 0.84 -3.42
CA THR A 141 -3.97 1.19 -4.56
C THR A 141 -4.14 0.09 -5.60
N GLY A 142 -3.33 -0.98 -5.54
CA GLY A 142 -3.34 -2.04 -6.56
C GLY A 142 -2.69 -1.63 -7.89
N THR A 143 -1.98 -0.50 -7.91
CA THR A 143 -1.34 0.09 -9.10
C THR A 143 0.15 0.28 -8.85
N LYS A 144 1.01 -0.24 -9.74
CA LYS A 144 2.46 0.04 -9.70
C LYS A 144 2.75 1.48 -10.14
N THR A 145 3.74 2.09 -9.53
CA THR A 145 4.17 3.46 -9.84
C THR A 145 5.68 3.65 -9.73
N TYR A 146 6.15 4.87 -9.96
CA TYR A 146 7.57 5.25 -9.93
C TYR A 146 8.05 5.62 -8.53
N ASN A 147 9.35 5.46 -8.25
CA ASN A 147 9.91 5.84 -6.93
C ASN A 147 9.62 7.30 -6.57
N ASN A 148 9.27 7.57 -5.31
CA ASN A 148 8.72 8.82 -4.76
C ASN A 148 7.22 9.08 -4.98
N ALA A 149 6.50 8.36 -5.86
CA ALA A 149 5.07 8.56 -5.97
C ALA A 149 4.32 8.01 -4.75
N VAL A 150 3.39 8.81 -4.23
CA VAL A 150 2.47 8.45 -3.16
C VAL A 150 1.07 8.34 -3.76
N SER A 151 0.57 7.13 -3.93
CA SER A 151 -0.78 6.79 -4.40
C SER A 151 -1.23 7.54 -5.66
N VAL A 152 -0.29 7.74 -6.59
CA VAL A 152 -0.53 8.21 -7.97
C VAL A 152 0.04 7.19 -8.96
N ASP A 153 -0.56 7.08 -10.14
CA ASP A 153 -0.03 6.24 -11.22
C ASP A 153 1.17 6.91 -11.94
N ASN A 154 1.73 6.22 -12.94
CA ASN A 154 2.83 6.72 -13.77
C ASN A 154 2.47 7.98 -14.61
N SER A 155 1.18 8.32 -14.70
CA SER A 155 0.65 9.54 -15.32
C SER A 155 0.27 10.59 -14.26
N PHE A 156 0.74 10.41 -13.03
CA PHE A 156 0.53 11.30 -11.88
C PHE A 156 -0.93 11.35 -11.41
N THR A 157 -1.81 10.49 -11.94
CA THR A 157 -3.23 10.47 -11.61
C THR A 157 -3.43 9.78 -10.26
N PRO A 158 -4.07 10.45 -9.28
CA PRO A 158 -4.36 9.84 -7.99
C PRO A 158 -5.18 8.56 -8.13
N GLN A 159 -4.78 7.52 -7.41
CA GLN A 159 -5.44 6.23 -7.32
C GLN A 159 -6.04 6.09 -5.93
N MET A 160 -7.32 5.69 -5.83
CA MET A 160 -7.99 5.50 -4.54
C MET A 160 -7.27 4.47 -3.68
N ASN A 161 -6.97 4.82 -2.43
CA ASN A 161 -6.24 3.95 -1.52
C ASN A 161 -7.17 3.12 -0.61
N LEU A 162 -6.63 2.06 0.01
CA LEU A 162 -7.40 1.14 0.87
C LEU A 162 -8.16 1.83 2.00
N LEU A 163 -7.61 2.89 2.59
CA LEU A 163 -8.23 3.62 3.69
C LEU A 163 -9.45 4.40 3.19
N GLU A 164 -9.32 5.11 2.07
CA GLU A 164 -10.44 5.78 1.42
C GLU A 164 -11.55 4.80 1.02
N LEU A 165 -11.18 3.65 0.43
CA LEU A 165 -12.13 2.61 0.02
C LEU A 165 -12.83 1.97 1.22
N ALA A 166 -12.12 1.73 2.33
CA ALA A 166 -12.72 1.25 3.56
C ALA A 166 -13.71 2.26 4.14
N LYS A 167 -13.33 3.55 4.16
CA LYS A 167 -14.19 4.64 4.63
C LYS A 167 -15.44 4.81 3.76
N ALA A 168 -15.29 4.80 2.44
CA ALA A 168 -16.42 4.83 1.49
C ALA A 168 -17.37 3.64 1.65
N ASN A 169 -16.87 2.50 2.16
CA ASN A 169 -17.66 1.32 2.51
C ASN A 169 -18.24 1.36 3.94
N GLY A 170 -18.12 2.50 4.64
CA GLY A 170 -18.65 2.69 5.99
C GLY A 170 -17.91 1.93 7.08
N LYS A 171 -16.66 1.53 6.84
CA LYS A 171 -15.79 0.89 7.85
C LYS A 171 -15.05 1.95 8.66
N ALA A 172 -14.68 1.61 9.89
CA ALA A 172 -13.76 2.43 10.66
C ALA A 172 -12.32 2.27 10.12
N THR A 173 -11.49 3.31 10.25
CA THR A 173 -10.14 3.33 9.68
C THR A 173 -9.07 3.84 10.63
N GLY A 174 -7.92 3.19 10.62
CA GLY A 174 -6.75 3.64 11.39
C GLY A 174 -5.41 3.47 10.68
N ASN A 175 -4.47 4.33 11.05
CA ASN A 175 -3.10 4.33 10.52
C ASN A 175 -2.12 4.63 11.65
N VAL A 176 -1.22 3.68 11.94
CA VAL A 176 -0.28 3.76 13.07
C VAL A 176 1.13 3.54 12.53
N THR A 177 2.08 4.38 12.96
CA THR A 177 3.48 4.27 12.55
C THR A 177 4.44 4.72 13.65
N THR A 178 5.70 4.27 13.61
CA THR A 178 6.80 4.86 14.38
C THR A 178 7.55 5.97 13.62
N ALA A 179 7.22 6.23 12.35
CA ALA A 179 7.76 7.34 11.56
C ALA A 179 7.00 8.66 11.79
N GLU A 180 7.47 9.71 11.12
CA GLU A 180 6.65 10.88 10.79
C GLU A 180 5.41 10.41 10.00
N VAL A 181 4.20 10.83 10.39
CA VAL A 181 2.96 10.41 9.68
C VAL A 181 2.91 10.86 8.21
N GLN A 182 3.81 11.77 7.82
CA GLN A 182 4.00 12.23 6.44
C GLN A 182 5.00 11.37 5.63
N ASP A 183 5.72 10.45 6.27
CA ASP A 183 6.60 9.53 5.56
C ASP A 183 5.78 8.61 4.64
N ALA A 184 6.42 7.99 3.67
CA ALA A 184 5.71 7.37 2.54
C ALA A 184 4.70 6.29 2.95
N THR A 185 5.07 5.36 3.83
CA THR A 185 4.24 4.22 4.22
C THR A 185 2.90 4.64 4.86
N PRO A 186 2.84 5.58 5.82
CA PRO A 186 1.56 6.11 6.28
C PRO A 186 0.91 7.01 5.22
N ALA A 187 1.69 7.83 4.50
CA ALA A 187 1.16 8.79 3.54
C ALA A 187 0.41 8.15 2.35
N VAL A 188 0.79 6.95 1.91
CA VAL A 188 0.09 6.24 0.81
C VAL A 188 -1.35 5.84 1.19
N MET A 189 -1.67 5.76 2.47
CA MET A 189 -3.03 5.55 2.96
C MET A 189 -3.83 6.84 3.14
N GLU A 190 -3.18 8.00 3.09
CA GLU A 190 -3.80 9.26 3.53
C GLU A 190 -3.74 10.39 2.49
N SER A 191 -2.94 10.23 1.45
CA SER A 191 -2.66 11.31 0.50
C SER A 191 -2.30 10.79 -0.89
N HIS A 192 -2.29 11.70 -1.85
CA HIS A 192 -1.79 11.49 -3.21
C HIS A 192 -0.78 12.57 -3.53
N SER A 193 0.44 12.18 -3.87
CA SER A 193 1.52 13.11 -4.15
C SER A 193 2.47 12.58 -5.20
N THR A 194 2.94 13.47 -6.06
CA THR A 194 3.94 13.14 -7.07
C THR A 194 5.34 12.97 -6.48
N GLN A 195 5.55 13.50 -5.27
CA GLN A 195 6.79 13.48 -4.53
C GLN A 195 6.53 13.20 -3.05
N ARG A 196 7.05 12.07 -2.55
CA ARG A 196 6.98 11.73 -1.12
C ARG A 196 7.55 12.82 -0.22
N SER A 197 8.42 13.70 -0.71
CA SER A 197 8.96 14.82 0.06
C SER A 197 7.96 15.94 0.38
N CYS A 198 6.76 15.96 -0.21
CA CYS A 198 5.79 17.03 -0.08
C CYS A 198 5.02 17.04 1.25
N TYR A 199 5.75 17.15 2.36
CA TYR A 199 5.24 16.89 3.72
C TYR A 199 4.21 17.92 4.21
N GLY A 200 4.51 19.21 4.06
CA GLY A 200 3.65 20.30 4.53
C GLY A 200 3.61 21.48 3.55
N PRO A 201 2.73 22.47 3.78
CA PRO A 201 2.53 23.62 2.89
C PRO A 201 3.81 24.44 2.61
N GLN A 202 4.73 24.44 3.57
CA GLN A 202 6.01 25.16 3.56
C GLN A 202 7.21 24.18 3.43
N GLY A 203 6.96 22.96 2.96
CA GLY A 203 7.97 21.94 2.69
C GLY A 203 8.37 21.10 3.92
N LYS A 204 9.65 20.71 4.01
CA LYS A 204 10.19 19.80 5.04
C LYS A 204 10.74 20.52 6.27
N THR A 205 10.23 21.71 6.58
CA THR A 205 10.62 22.54 7.73
C THR A 205 9.57 22.44 8.86
N ASP A 206 9.78 23.14 9.97
CA ASP A 206 8.77 23.34 11.03
C ASP A 206 7.88 24.57 10.79
N GLY A 207 7.96 25.18 9.60
CA GLY A 207 7.30 26.44 9.26
C GLY A 207 8.16 27.69 9.47
N SER A 208 9.36 27.56 10.06
CA SER A 208 10.31 28.68 10.22
C SER A 208 10.93 29.18 8.90
N SER A 209 10.87 28.36 7.85
CA SER A 209 11.23 28.71 6.49
C SER A 209 10.36 27.94 5.50
N ASP A 210 10.36 28.34 4.24
CA ASP A 210 9.64 27.68 3.16
C ASP A 210 10.64 27.07 2.18
N ASP A 211 10.69 25.74 2.13
CA ASP A 211 11.43 24.98 1.11
C ASP A 211 10.51 24.15 0.21
N SER A 212 9.20 24.44 0.19
CA SER A 212 8.18 23.68 -0.57
C SER A 212 8.54 23.50 -2.04
N ALA A 213 9.10 24.53 -2.69
CA ALA A 213 9.53 24.48 -4.09
C ALA A 213 10.64 23.44 -4.39
N ALA A 214 11.35 22.96 -3.36
CA ALA A 214 12.34 21.89 -3.49
C ALA A 214 11.79 20.51 -3.13
N ARG A 215 10.54 20.43 -2.64
CA ARG A 215 9.94 19.23 -2.02
C ARG A 215 8.69 18.76 -2.72
N CYS A 216 7.95 19.68 -3.31
CA CYS A 216 6.67 19.44 -3.95
C CYS A 216 6.73 19.94 -5.40
N ASP A 217 6.00 19.28 -6.29
CA ASP A 217 5.63 19.94 -7.54
C ASP A 217 4.73 21.13 -7.20
N ALA A 218 5.02 22.29 -7.79
CA ALA A 218 4.35 23.54 -7.43
C ALA A 218 2.84 23.44 -7.62
N GLU A 219 2.40 22.72 -8.64
CA GLU A 219 1.00 22.52 -8.98
C GLU A 219 0.24 21.65 -7.99
N GLN A 220 0.92 20.84 -7.16
CA GLN A 220 0.28 20.08 -6.09
C GLN A 220 -0.11 20.98 -4.91
N LEU A 221 0.63 22.07 -4.69
CA LEU A 221 0.43 22.96 -3.55
C LEU A 221 -0.96 23.63 -3.60
N LEU A 222 -1.62 23.71 -2.45
CA LEU A 222 -3.00 24.19 -2.34
C LEU A 222 -3.15 25.64 -2.85
N GLN A 223 -2.17 26.49 -2.59
CA GLN A 223 -2.14 27.89 -3.07
C GLN A 223 -2.05 28.02 -4.59
N ASN A 224 -1.63 26.96 -5.28
CA ASN A 224 -1.56 26.90 -6.73
C ASN A 224 -2.74 26.12 -7.33
N GLY A 225 -3.75 25.78 -6.51
CA GLY A 225 -4.95 25.06 -6.94
C GLY A 225 -4.79 23.53 -6.99
N GLY A 226 -3.72 23.03 -6.39
CA GLY A 226 -3.50 21.60 -6.19
C GLY A 226 -4.31 21.03 -5.03
N ILE A 227 -4.19 19.72 -4.82
CA ILE A 227 -4.90 19.02 -3.74
C ILE A 227 -4.20 19.13 -2.37
N GLY A 228 -3.08 19.87 -2.28
CA GLY A 228 -2.36 20.16 -1.04
C GLY A 228 -1.17 19.25 -0.75
N SER A 229 -0.43 19.60 0.28
CA SER A 229 0.63 18.79 0.87
C SER A 229 0.10 17.51 1.52
N ILE A 230 0.98 16.57 1.85
CA ILE A 230 0.62 15.32 2.53
C ILE A 230 -0.10 15.60 3.86
N SER A 231 0.37 16.55 4.66
CA SER A 231 -0.27 16.89 5.95
C SER A 231 -1.66 17.52 5.78
N GLU A 232 -1.88 18.33 4.75
CA GLU A 232 -3.21 18.89 4.44
C GLU A 232 -4.18 17.78 4.00
N GLN A 233 -3.72 16.89 3.12
CA GLN A 233 -4.52 15.76 2.63
C GLN A 233 -4.84 14.73 3.73
N LEU A 234 -3.91 14.48 4.66
CA LEU A 234 -4.16 13.65 5.85
C LEU A 234 -5.38 14.15 6.63
N LEU A 235 -5.46 15.46 6.85
CA LEU A 235 -6.60 16.06 7.56
C LEU A 235 -7.91 15.91 6.79
N ASP A 236 -7.87 15.89 5.44
CA ASP A 236 -9.03 15.65 4.57
C ASP A 236 -9.47 14.20 4.52
N THR A 237 -8.51 13.27 4.46
CA THR A 237 -8.78 11.83 4.49
C THR A 237 -9.46 11.43 5.79
N ARG A 238 -9.02 12.00 6.93
CA ARG A 238 -9.72 11.90 8.22
C ARG A 238 -10.03 10.46 8.62
N ALA A 239 -8.97 9.69 8.83
CA ALA A 239 -9.07 8.41 9.52
C ALA A 239 -9.68 8.60 10.92
N ASP A 240 -10.32 7.58 11.48
CA ASP A 240 -10.83 7.67 12.85
C ASP A 240 -9.66 7.78 13.84
N ILE A 241 -8.53 7.14 13.54
CA ILE A 241 -7.31 7.22 14.36
C ILE A 241 -6.03 7.24 13.52
N THR A 242 -5.21 8.27 13.71
CA THR A 242 -3.84 8.37 13.19
C THR A 242 -2.86 8.60 14.33
N LEU A 243 -1.83 7.75 14.45
CA LEU A 243 -0.82 7.81 15.51
C LEU A 243 0.60 7.69 14.93
N GLY A 244 1.51 8.57 15.35
CA GLY A 244 2.92 8.50 14.96
C GLY A 244 3.76 9.69 15.43
N GLY A 245 4.80 10.04 14.68
CA GLY A 245 5.61 11.24 14.87
C GLY A 245 5.27 12.36 13.89
N GLY A 246 6.19 13.31 13.69
CA GLY A 246 6.06 14.36 12.66
C GLY A 246 5.21 15.58 13.06
N ASN A 247 5.11 15.91 14.35
CA ASN A 247 4.27 17.03 14.81
C ASN A 247 4.74 18.41 14.30
N LYS A 248 6.02 18.56 13.93
CA LYS A 248 6.57 19.84 13.48
C LYS A 248 5.90 20.38 12.21
N TYR A 249 5.41 19.49 11.34
CA TYR A 249 4.71 19.89 10.12
C TYR A 249 3.33 20.47 10.39
N PHE A 250 2.74 20.17 11.56
CA PHE A 250 1.47 20.73 11.97
C PHE A 250 1.59 22.15 12.56
N ASN A 251 2.81 22.62 12.79
CA ASN A 251 3.09 24.03 13.11
C ASN A 251 3.10 24.93 11.88
N GLN A 252 3.16 24.35 10.67
CA GLN A 252 3.12 25.11 9.42
C GLN A 252 1.74 25.70 9.18
N THR A 253 1.72 26.83 8.47
CA THR A 253 0.49 27.56 8.15
C THR A 253 -0.04 27.15 6.78
N ALA A 254 -1.34 26.89 6.69
CA ALA A 254 -2.01 26.69 5.40
C ALA A 254 -1.90 27.97 4.55
N GLN A 255 -1.43 27.83 3.31
CA GLN A 255 -1.17 28.97 2.42
C GLN A 255 -2.42 29.40 1.63
N ALA A 256 -3.45 28.56 1.58
CA ALA A 256 -4.73 28.80 0.91
C ALA A 256 -5.84 27.92 1.51
N GLY A 257 -7.02 27.94 0.89
CA GLY A 257 -8.18 27.17 1.33
C GLY A 257 -8.91 27.77 2.54
N GLU A 258 -9.85 27.00 3.09
CA GLU A 258 -10.75 27.39 4.19
C GLU A 258 -9.99 27.82 5.47
N TRP A 259 -8.79 27.28 5.68
CA TRP A 259 -7.95 27.56 6.85
C TRP A 259 -6.70 28.39 6.54
N ALA A 260 -6.69 29.11 5.40
CA ALA A 260 -5.57 29.97 5.03
C ALA A 260 -5.16 30.90 6.19
N GLY A 261 -3.87 30.93 6.52
CA GLY A 261 -3.33 31.74 7.61
C GLY A 261 -3.39 31.09 9.00
N LYS A 262 -4.01 29.91 9.16
CA LYS A 262 -3.98 29.10 10.38
C LYS A 262 -2.96 27.98 10.28
N THR A 263 -2.41 27.57 11.41
CA THR A 263 -1.58 26.37 11.49
C THR A 263 -2.41 25.12 11.20
N LEU A 264 -1.79 24.06 10.69
CA LEU A 264 -2.50 22.80 10.48
C LEU A 264 -2.99 22.18 11.81
N LYS A 265 -2.33 22.50 12.93
CA LYS A 265 -2.79 22.14 14.28
C LYS A 265 -4.10 22.86 14.67
N GLU A 266 -4.20 24.16 14.39
CA GLU A 266 -5.44 24.91 14.56
C GLU A 266 -6.53 24.38 13.64
N GLN A 267 -6.19 24.11 12.36
CA GLN A 267 -7.09 23.47 11.42
C GLN A 267 -7.61 22.11 11.94
N ALA A 268 -6.73 21.24 12.44
CA ALA A 268 -7.13 19.95 12.99
C ALA A 268 -8.11 20.14 14.17
N THR A 269 -7.80 21.06 15.09
CA THR A 269 -8.65 21.36 16.24
C THR A 269 -10.03 21.88 15.82
N GLU A 270 -10.08 22.83 14.88
CA GLU A 270 -11.33 23.39 14.35
C GLU A 270 -12.16 22.36 13.58
N ARG A 271 -11.50 21.36 13.00
CA ARG A 271 -12.14 20.21 12.34
C ARG A 271 -12.52 19.11 13.34
N GLY A 272 -12.42 19.33 14.65
CA GLY A 272 -12.87 18.38 15.68
C GLY A 272 -11.91 17.23 15.96
N TYR A 273 -10.65 17.29 15.49
CA TYR A 273 -9.66 16.28 15.87
C TYR A 273 -9.32 16.37 17.36
N GLN A 274 -9.24 15.21 18.00
CA GLN A 274 -8.56 15.01 19.27
C GLN A 274 -7.04 15.01 19.01
N TYR A 275 -6.46 16.21 18.89
CA TYR A 275 -5.01 16.39 18.66
C TYR A 275 -4.23 16.39 19.99
N PHE A 276 -3.18 15.56 20.09
CA PHE A 276 -2.26 15.58 21.23
C PHE A 276 -0.86 15.12 20.87
N GLU A 277 0.13 15.53 21.68
CA GLU A 277 1.55 15.22 21.48
C GLU A 277 2.17 14.46 22.66
N ASP A 278 1.53 14.46 23.84
CA ASP A 278 2.03 13.76 25.01
C ASP A 278 1.62 12.26 24.96
N PRO A 279 2.60 11.33 24.92
CA PRO A 279 2.35 9.89 24.99
C PRO A 279 1.40 9.46 26.11
N ALA A 280 1.43 10.13 27.27
CA ALA A 280 0.60 9.76 28.42
C ALA A 280 -0.91 9.88 28.13
N GLN A 281 -1.30 10.73 27.17
CA GLN A 281 -2.70 10.94 26.80
C GLN A 281 -3.28 9.76 26.00
N LEU A 282 -2.46 8.92 25.37
CA LEU A 282 -2.92 7.76 24.58
C LEU A 282 -3.86 6.84 25.39
N SER A 283 -3.49 6.57 26.64
CA SER A 283 -4.28 5.72 27.55
C SER A 283 -5.64 6.30 27.92
N SER A 284 -5.81 7.63 27.79
CA SER A 284 -7.01 8.34 28.22
C SER A 284 -8.11 8.43 27.16
N LEU A 285 -7.80 8.11 25.90
CA LEU A 285 -8.79 8.14 24.81
C LEU A 285 -9.92 7.15 25.08
N THR A 286 -11.16 7.55 24.86
CA THR A 286 -12.34 6.68 25.06
C THR A 286 -13.13 6.42 23.79
N GLU A 287 -12.93 7.25 22.76
CA GLU A 287 -13.60 7.12 21.47
C GLU A 287 -12.71 7.65 20.35
N ALA A 288 -12.90 7.11 19.15
CA ALA A 288 -12.32 7.59 17.90
C ALA A 288 -13.32 7.33 16.78
N ASN A 289 -13.86 8.39 16.19
CA ASN A 289 -14.89 8.32 15.14
C ASN A 289 -14.85 9.58 14.27
N GLN A 290 -15.72 9.69 13.27
CA GLN A 290 -15.72 10.83 12.35
C GLN A 290 -16.11 12.18 13.00
N ASP A 291 -16.81 12.17 14.12
CA ASP A 291 -17.15 13.38 14.89
C ASP A 291 -16.00 13.81 15.81
N SER A 292 -15.16 12.86 16.23
CA SER A 292 -14.01 13.10 17.12
C SER A 292 -12.82 12.22 16.73
N PRO A 293 -12.21 12.44 15.54
CA PRO A 293 -11.08 11.62 15.08
C PRO A 293 -9.83 11.91 15.90
N VAL A 294 -8.99 10.90 16.07
CA VAL A 294 -7.78 10.95 16.89
C VAL A 294 -6.55 11.27 16.02
N LEU A 295 -5.75 12.25 16.44
CA LEU A 295 -4.45 12.57 15.83
C LEU A 295 -3.38 12.73 16.91
N GLY A 296 -2.65 11.65 17.19
CA GLY A 296 -1.59 11.61 18.22
C GLY A 296 -0.20 11.67 17.59
N LEU A 297 0.56 12.75 17.83
CA LEU A 297 1.86 13.01 17.20
C LEU A 297 2.97 13.19 18.24
N PHE A 298 3.72 12.13 18.53
CA PHE A 298 4.53 11.99 19.74
C PHE A 298 5.96 12.53 19.65
N SER A 299 6.41 12.94 18.46
CA SER A 299 7.77 13.46 18.22
C SER A 299 7.78 14.46 17.08
N SER A 300 8.78 15.34 17.06
CA SER A 300 8.95 16.32 15.98
C SER A 300 9.31 15.66 14.65
N GLY A 301 10.09 14.58 14.69
CA GLY A 301 10.37 13.72 13.56
C GLY A 301 9.90 12.29 13.82
N ASN A 302 10.66 11.30 13.36
CA ASN A 302 10.44 9.89 13.69
C ASN A 302 10.49 9.66 15.20
N MET A 303 9.77 8.65 15.68
CA MET A 303 9.80 8.28 17.08
C MET A 303 11.16 7.64 17.45
N PRO A 304 11.67 7.85 18.69
CA PRO A 304 12.91 7.24 19.15
C PRO A 304 12.86 5.70 19.15
N THR A 305 13.96 5.06 18.74
CA THR A 305 14.07 3.58 18.63
C THR A 305 14.12 2.88 19.98
N GLN A 306 13.73 1.60 20.04
CA GLN A 306 13.69 0.76 21.24
C GLN A 306 15.08 0.52 21.83
N TYR A 307 16.07 0.24 20.99
CA TYR A 307 17.46 0.00 21.40
C TYR A 307 18.37 1.16 21.00
N ASN A 308 19.43 1.35 21.79
CA ASN A 308 20.51 2.28 21.47
C ASN A 308 21.24 1.83 20.21
N GLU A 309 21.85 2.80 19.55
CA GLU A 309 22.65 2.54 18.36
C GLU A 309 23.87 1.65 18.63
N SER A 310 24.13 0.75 17.69
CA SER A 310 25.39 0.05 17.52
C SER A 310 26.14 0.63 16.33
N LYS A 311 27.47 0.64 16.42
CA LYS A 311 28.33 1.01 15.29
C LYS A 311 28.76 -0.23 14.51
N ALA A 312 28.48 -0.27 13.21
CA ALA A 312 29.13 -1.23 12.32
C ALA A 312 30.59 -0.82 12.07
N LEU A 313 31.48 -1.80 12.08
CA LEU A 313 32.93 -1.62 12.12
C LEU A 313 33.57 -2.05 10.80
N ASP A 314 34.71 -1.44 10.45
CA ASP A 314 35.57 -1.94 9.38
C ASP A 314 36.11 -3.36 9.69
N HIS A 315 36.65 -4.02 8.66
CA HIS A 315 37.13 -5.39 8.76
C HIS A 315 38.13 -5.59 9.92
N ASP A 316 39.19 -4.78 9.99
CA ASP A 316 40.27 -4.98 10.96
C ASP A 316 39.75 -4.85 12.39
N THR A 317 38.89 -3.86 12.65
CA THR A 317 38.31 -3.63 13.98
C THR A 317 37.30 -4.72 14.34
N ALA A 318 36.43 -5.09 13.41
CA ALA A 318 35.44 -6.15 13.61
C ALA A 318 36.10 -7.51 13.83
N GLU A 319 37.17 -7.82 13.09
CA GLU A 319 37.94 -9.07 13.23
C GLU A 319 38.63 -9.14 14.60
N GLN A 320 39.26 -8.05 15.06
CA GLN A 320 39.86 -8.02 16.39
C GLN A 320 38.82 -8.28 17.49
N MET A 321 37.63 -7.68 17.37
CA MET A 321 36.52 -7.90 18.29
C MET A 321 36.01 -9.35 18.25
N ALA A 322 35.87 -9.93 17.06
CA ALA A 322 35.47 -11.32 16.87
C ALA A 322 36.48 -12.30 17.50
N LEU A 323 37.77 -12.07 17.30
CA LEU A 323 38.85 -12.87 17.91
C LEU A 323 38.87 -12.76 19.44
N ALA A 324 38.62 -11.57 19.99
CA ALA A 324 38.47 -11.39 21.43
C ALA A 324 37.26 -12.18 21.96
N GLY A 325 36.13 -12.14 21.25
CA GLY A 325 34.93 -12.93 21.55
C GLY A 325 35.21 -14.44 21.62
N GLN A 326 36.01 -14.98 20.68
CA GLN A 326 36.41 -16.39 20.71
C GLN A 326 37.22 -16.76 21.97
N GLN A 327 37.93 -15.81 22.57
CA GLN A 327 38.78 -16.05 23.75
C GLN A 327 38.01 -15.92 25.06
N ASP A 328 36.96 -15.10 25.11
CA ASP A 328 36.24 -14.77 26.35
C ASP A 328 34.82 -15.32 26.44
N GLY A 329 34.38 -16.12 25.46
CA GLY A 329 33.00 -16.62 25.41
C GLY A 329 32.02 -15.52 24.99
N ASN A 330 32.40 -14.76 23.97
CA ASN A 330 31.68 -13.68 23.30
C ASN A 330 31.38 -12.45 24.18
N GLN A 331 31.98 -12.31 25.36
CA GLN A 331 31.74 -11.18 26.26
C GLN A 331 32.24 -9.85 25.66
N SER A 332 33.23 -9.89 24.78
CA SER A 332 33.72 -8.72 24.05
C SER A 332 32.80 -8.28 22.90
N LEU A 333 31.80 -9.08 22.49
CA LEU A 333 30.91 -8.72 21.38
C LEU A 333 29.80 -7.76 21.84
N VAL A 334 29.21 -7.01 20.90
CA VAL A 334 28.18 -5.99 21.20
C VAL A 334 26.93 -6.66 21.77
N SER A 335 26.44 -6.16 22.92
CA SER A 335 25.11 -6.47 23.45
C SER A 335 24.26 -5.20 23.40
N CYS A 336 23.15 -5.25 22.67
CA CYS A 336 22.21 -4.15 22.55
C CYS A 336 21.59 -3.79 23.91
N THR A 337 21.33 -2.50 24.11
CA THR A 337 20.75 -1.95 25.33
C THR A 337 19.54 -1.09 25.01
N THR A 338 18.58 -1.00 25.94
CA THR A 338 17.38 -0.17 25.77
C THR A 338 17.75 1.30 25.69
N ASN A 339 17.14 2.01 24.74
CA ASN A 339 17.20 3.45 24.64
C ASN A 339 16.28 4.08 25.69
N SER A 340 16.82 4.98 26.52
CA SER A 340 16.03 5.69 27.54
C SER A 340 15.00 6.65 26.95
N GLU A 341 15.19 7.09 25.70
CA GLU A 341 14.27 7.99 25.00
C GLU A 341 13.12 7.24 24.31
N TRP A 342 13.19 5.91 24.21
CA TRP A 342 12.13 5.10 23.62
C TRP A 342 10.79 5.35 24.31
N LEU A 343 9.77 5.67 23.52
CA LEU A 343 8.45 6.06 24.01
C LEU A 343 7.63 4.88 24.55
N GLY A 344 8.04 3.63 24.29
CA GLY A 344 7.50 2.45 24.97
C GLY A 344 7.68 2.48 26.48
N ASN A 345 8.75 3.11 26.99
CA ASN A 345 8.94 3.33 28.43
C ASN A 345 7.90 4.31 29.03
N LYS A 346 7.10 4.98 28.18
CA LYS A 346 6.06 5.94 28.54
C LYS A 346 4.66 5.49 28.12
N GLY A 347 4.49 4.21 27.73
CA GLY A 347 3.20 3.66 27.32
C GLY A 347 2.77 4.04 25.90
N ALA A 348 3.72 4.35 25.01
CA ALA A 348 3.48 4.59 23.58
C ALA A 348 4.49 3.83 22.71
N SER A 349 4.71 2.55 23.00
CA SER A 349 5.38 1.62 22.06
C SER A 349 4.48 1.37 20.84
N LEU A 350 5.02 0.76 19.78
CA LEU A 350 4.17 0.35 18.65
C LEU A 350 3.07 -0.63 19.10
N ALA A 351 3.37 -1.49 20.08
CA ALA A 351 2.38 -2.37 20.70
C ALA A 351 1.28 -1.62 21.47
N ASP A 352 1.62 -0.56 22.22
CA ASP A 352 0.64 0.26 22.94
C ASP A 352 -0.29 1.00 21.97
N MET A 353 0.28 1.61 20.92
CA MET A 353 -0.49 2.29 19.88
C MET A 353 -1.41 1.32 19.12
N THR A 354 -0.89 0.14 18.77
CA THR A 354 -1.67 -0.93 18.12
C THR A 354 -2.82 -1.40 19.01
N SER A 355 -2.54 -1.65 20.30
CA SER A 355 -3.55 -2.05 21.27
C SER A 355 -4.68 -1.02 21.34
N LYS A 356 -4.32 0.26 21.44
CA LYS A 356 -5.29 1.34 21.58
C LYS A 356 -6.11 1.57 20.31
N ALA A 357 -5.48 1.50 19.14
CA ALA A 357 -6.17 1.59 17.86
C ALA A 357 -7.19 0.47 17.69
N ILE A 358 -6.84 -0.79 18.01
CA ILE A 358 -7.76 -1.92 17.95
C ILE A 358 -8.96 -1.71 18.89
N ASP A 359 -8.72 -1.26 20.14
CA ASP A 359 -9.82 -1.00 21.09
C ASP A 359 -10.79 0.04 20.54
N LEU A 360 -10.27 1.20 20.13
CA LEU A 360 -11.10 2.32 19.66
C LEU A 360 -11.83 2.01 18.35
N LEU A 361 -11.17 1.31 17.41
CA LEU A 361 -11.81 0.89 16.16
C LEU A 361 -12.86 -0.21 16.38
N SER A 362 -12.65 -1.10 17.35
CA SER A 362 -13.64 -2.14 17.70
C SER A 362 -14.86 -1.56 18.40
N ASP A 363 -14.68 -0.49 19.19
CA ASP A 363 -15.75 0.21 19.90
C ASP A 363 -16.46 1.26 19.02
N ASN A 364 -15.84 1.69 17.92
CA ASN A 364 -16.42 2.59 16.94
C ASN A 364 -17.70 1.98 16.31
N GLN A 365 -18.76 2.78 16.15
CA GLN A 365 -20.03 2.32 15.59
C GLN A 365 -19.90 1.66 14.21
N ASN A 366 -19.12 2.25 13.30
CA ASN A 366 -18.80 1.69 11.99
C ASN A 366 -17.95 0.42 12.13
N GLY A 367 -17.02 0.39 13.07
CA GLY A 367 -16.25 -0.81 13.40
C GLY A 367 -17.13 -1.97 13.89
N GLN A 368 -18.13 -1.68 14.70
CA GLN A 368 -19.08 -2.66 15.18
C GLN A 368 -20.00 -3.18 14.07
N SER A 369 -20.54 -2.29 13.22
CA SER A 369 -21.49 -2.67 12.17
C SER A 369 -20.82 -3.26 10.93
N ASN A 370 -19.74 -2.64 10.46
CA ASN A 370 -19.12 -2.90 9.17
C ASN A 370 -17.68 -3.40 9.27
N GLY A 371 -17.05 -3.29 10.45
CA GLY A 371 -15.65 -3.66 10.67
C GLY A 371 -14.68 -2.51 10.41
N TYR A 372 -13.38 -2.80 10.47
CA TYR A 372 -12.34 -1.79 10.31
C TYR A 372 -11.16 -2.23 9.44
N PHE A 373 -10.44 -1.24 8.91
CA PHE A 373 -9.11 -1.40 8.32
C PHE A 373 -8.07 -0.66 9.16
N LEU A 374 -6.97 -1.32 9.50
CA LEU A 374 -5.87 -0.75 10.27
C LEU A 374 -4.54 -1.06 9.60
N GLN A 375 -3.74 -0.04 9.29
CA GLN A 375 -2.32 -0.21 8.97
C GLN A 375 -1.47 0.10 10.21
N VAL A 376 -0.44 -0.73 10.44
CA VAL A 376 0.55 -0.55 11.50
C VAL A 376 1.96 -0.71 10.92
N GLU A 377 2.82 0.27 11.15
CA GLU A 377 4.18 0.28 10.60
C GLU A 377 5.26 0.31 11.69
N GLY A 378 6.20 -0.63 11.62
CA GLY A 378 7.51 -0.55 12.26
C GLY A 378 8.52 0.09 11.30
N ALA A 379 8.59 1.41 11.30
CA ALA A 379 9.22 2.18 10.23
C ALA A 379 10.75 2.26 10.32
N SER A 380 11.28 2.26 11.55
CA SER A 380 12.71 2.45 11.77
C SER A 380 13.53 1.16 11.58
N ILE A 381 12.93 0.03 11.18
CA ILE A 381 13.71 -1.16 10.77
C ILE A 381 14.60 -0.78 9.57
N ASP A 382 14.00 -0.25 8.51
CA ASP A 382 14.68 0.33 7.34
C ASP A 382 15.66 1.43 7.73
N LYS A 383 15.20 2.44 8.49
CA LYS A 383 16.02 3.60 8.84
C LYS A 383 17.29 3.22 9.59
N GLN A 384 17.21 2.22 10.47
CA GLN A 384 18.39 1.72 11.17
C GLN A 384 19.26 0.81 10.30
N ASP A 385 18.70 0.13 9.31
CA ASP A 385 19.47 -0.62 8.32
C ASP A 385 20.24 0.33 7.36
N HIS A 386 19.63 1.43 6.89
CA HIS A 386 20.32 2.54 6.20
C HIS A 386 21.56 3.00 6.97
N ASN A 387 21.43 3.10 8.29
CA ASN A 387 22.48 3.56 9.20
C ASN A 387 23.52 2.47 9.56
N ALA A 388 23.41 1.26 9.01
CA ALA A 388 24.22 0.10 9.41
C ALA A 388 24.21 -0.13 10.94
N ASN A 389 23.05 0.06 11.55
CA ASN A 389 22.84 0.02 12.99
C ASN A 389 22.04 -1.23 13.40
N ALA A 390 22.75 -2.33 13.58
CA ALA A 390 22.14 -3.63 13.91
C ALA A 390 21.30 -3.59 15.20
N CYS A 391 21.78 -2.95 16.27
CA CYS A 391 21.01 -2.88 17.52
C CYS A 391 19.72 -2.07 17.38
N GLY A 392 19.78 -0.92 16.71
CA GLY A 392 18.57 -0.15 16.39
C GLY A 392 17.59 -1.00 15.60
N GLN A 393 18.04 -1.58 14.49
CA GLN A 393 17.24 -2.42 13.61
C GLN A 393 16.56 -3.59 14.34
N ILE A 394 17.33 -4.35 15.13
CA ILE A 394 16.80 -5.48 15.92
C ILE A 394 15.76 -5.00 16.94
N GLY A 395 15.97 -3.84 17.56
CA GLY A 395 15.04 -3.25 18.50
C GLY A 395 13.71 -2.89 17.86
N GLU A 396 13.73 -2.36 16.65
CA GLU A 396 12.50 -2.00 15.92
C GLU A 396 11.75 -3.24 15.42
N THR A 397 12.46 -4.29 14.99
CA THR A 397 11.82 -5.58 14.65
C THR A 397 11.19 -6.24 15.88
N ASP A 398 11.81 -6.11 17.07
CA ASP A 398 11.23 -6.57 18.34
C ASP A 398 9.97 -5.78 18.73
N ASP A 399 9.93 -4.45 18.50
CA ASP A 399 8.74 -3.64 18.77
C ASP A 399 7.58 -4.00 17.82
N LEU A 400 7.87 -4.22 16.54
CA LEU A 400 6.89 -4.74 15.58
C LEU A 400 6.39 -6.14 15.94
N ASP A 401 7.27 -7.05 16.37
CA ASP A 401 6.88 -8.39 16.83
C ASP A 401 5.87 -8.32 17.99
N LYS A 402 6.13 -7.44 18.96
CA LYS A 402 5.21 -7.20 20.09
C LYS A 402 3.88 -6.61 19.63
N ALA A 403 3.88 -5.72 18.65
CA ALA A 403 2.65 -5.17 18.08
C ALA A 403 1.80 -6.24 17.39
N VAL A 404 2.42 -7.12 16.60
CA VAL A 404 1.74 -8.27 15.96
C VAL A 404 1.20 -9.23 17.02
N ALA A 405 2.01 -9.56 18.04
CA ALA A 405 1.58 -10.42 19.15
C ALA A 405 0.41 -9.80 19.94
N THR A 406 0.41 -8.48 20.11
CA THR A 406 -0.67 -7.73 20.75
C THR A 406 -1.97 -7.84 19.96
N ALA A 407 -1.93 -7.61 18.64
CA ALA A 407 -3.11 -7.78 17.80
C ALA A 407 -3.67 -9.20 17.85
N LEU A 408 -2.81 -10.23 17.75
CA LEU A 408 -3.20 -11.63 17.90
C LEU A 408 -3.94 -11.93 19.21
N SER A 409 -3.66 -11.19 20.28
CA SER A 409 -4.32 -11.36 21.58
C SER A 409 -5.66 -10.63 21.71
N LYS A 410 -5.95 -9.69 20.80
CA LYS A 410 -7.10 -8.78 20.90
C LYS A 410 -8.20 -9.05 19.88
N VAL A 411 -7.91 -9.76 18.79
CA VAL A 411 -8.87 -9.98 17.70
C VAL A 411 -9.29 -11.44 17.58
N ASP A 412 -10.48 -11.66 16.99
CA ASP A 412 -10.92 -12.99 16.58
C ASP A 412 -10.48 -13.26 15.14
N LEU A 413 -9.59 -14.24 14.95
CA LEU A 413 -9.11 -14.63 13.62
C LEU A 413 -10.16 -15.39 12.78
N SER A 414 -11.36 -15.63 13.32
CA SER A 414 -12.49 -16.13 12.54
C SER A 414 -13.13 -15.05 11.66
N ASP A 415 -13.00 -13.78 12.03
CA ASP A 415 -13.54 -12.63 11.28
C ASP A 415 -12.50 -11.52 11.00
N THR A 416 -11.26 -11.67 11.46
CA THR A 416 -10.18 -10.71 11.25
C THR A 416 -9.03 -11.33 10.45
N LEU A 417 -8.63 -10.67 9.37
CA LEU A 417 -7.44 -11.01 8.60
C LEU A 417 -6.25 -10.15 9.08
N ILE A 418 -5.19 -10.80 9.54
CA ILE A 418 -3.90 -10.16 9.83
C ILE A 418 -2.92 -10.52 8.71
N ILE A 419 -2.24 -9.51 8.16
CA ILE A 419 -1.16 -9.65 7.18
C ILE A 419 0.10 -9.01 7.77
N VAL A 420 1.25 -9.70 7.66
CA VAL A 420 2.57 -9.16 8.02
C VAL A 420 3.49 -9.29 6.81
N THR A 421 4.09 -8.17 6.40
CA THR A 421 5.03 -8.11 5.26
C THR A 421 5.98 -6.91 5.41
N ALA A 422 6.82 -6.69 4.42
CA ALA A 422 7.70 -5.53 4.27
C ALA A 422 7.51 -4.88 2.91
N ASP A 423 7.84 -3.60 2.78
CA ASP A 423 7.70 -2.86 1.52
C ASP A 423 8.79 -3.24 0.48
N HIS A 424 10.03 -3.45 0.93
CA HIS A 424 11.16 -3.99 0.17
C HIS A 424 12.17 -4.72 1.07
N ALA A 425 13.16 -5.39 0.45
CA ALA A 425 14.27 -5.99 1.17
C ALA A 425 15.36 -4.95 1.45
N HIS A 426 16.28 -5.25 2.37
CA HIS A 426 17.40 -4.37 2.70
C HIS A 426 18.76 -5.10 2.62
N THR A 427 19.80 -4.49 3.19
CA THR A 427 21.21 -4.86 2.96
C THR A 427 21.78 -5.79 4.03
N SER A 428 21.17 -5.85 5.22
CA SER A 428 21.77 -6.56 6.35
C SER A 428 21.92 -8.05 6.02
N GLN A 429 23.10 -8.61 6.29
CA GLN A 429 23.37 -10.02 6.01
C GLN A 429 24.03 -10.70 7.19
N ILE A 430 23.56 -11.89 7.55
CA ILE A 430 24.26 -12.76 8.50
C ILE A 430 25.44 -13.42 7.77
N VAL A 431 26.65 -13.19 8.26
CA VAL A 431 27.89 -13.76 7.69
C VAL A 431 28.64 -14.60 8.71
N SER A 432 29.50 -15.50 8.25
CA SER A 432 30.26 -16.39 9.14
C SER A 432 31.43 -15.70 9.84
N TRP A 433 31.90 -14.57 9.31
CA TRP A 433 33.06 -13.80 9.82
C TRP A 433 33.02 -12.37 9.28
N PRO A 434 33.63 -11.38 9.97
CA PRO A 434 33.79 -10.03 9.43
C PRO A 434 34.38 -9.98 8.01
N SER A 435 33.67 -9.34 7.09
CA SER A 435 34.04 -9.27 5.67
C SER A 435 35.04 -8.14 5.38
N TYR A 436 35.92 -8.33 4.39
CA TYR A 436 36.85 -7.30 3.90
C TYR A 436 36.18 -6.16 3.12
N TYR A 437 34.94 -6.36 2.65
CA TYR A 437 34.33 -5.53 1.59
C TYR A 437 33.20 -4.63 2.07
N GLY A 438 33.06 -4.42 3.38
CA GLY A 438 32.00 -3.59 3.96
C GLY A 438 32.13 -3.48 5.48
N LEU A 439 31.04 -3.14 6.15
CA LEU A 439 31.00 -2.99 7.60
C LEU A 439 30.39 -4.22 8.25
N THR A 440 30.84 -4.55 9.46
CA THR A 440 30.28 -5.67 10.24
C THR A 440 30.04 -5.24 11.68
N THR A 441 28.90 -5.64 12.25
CA THR A 441 28.64 -5.55 13.69
C THR A 441 28.73 -6.94 14.33
N PRO A 442 29.79 -7.25 15.10
CA PRO A 442 29.87 -8.46 15.92
C PRO A 442 28.98 -8.34 17.16
N LEU A 443 27.94 -9.16 17.23
CA LEU A 443 26.94 -9.17 18.29
C LEU A 443 27.05 -10.43 19.17
N ARG A 444 26.74 -10.28 20.44
CA ARG A 444 26.43 -11.37 21.36
C ARG A 444 24.91 -11.54 21.43
N ALA A 445 24.39 -12.61 20.85
CA ALA A 445 22.97 -12.94 20.95
C ALA A 445 22.57 -13.29 22.40
N LYS A 446 21.27 -13.27 22.70
CA LYS A 446 20.75 -13.55 24.05
C LYS A 446 21.06 -14.96 24.55
N ASP A 447 21.20 -15.93 23.65
CA ASP A 447 21.62 -17.30 23.99
C ASP A 447 23.15 -17.42 24.23
N GLY A 448 23.88 -16.31 24.08
CA GLY A 448 25.34 -16.22 24.24
C GLY A 448 26.13 -16.55 22.97
N SER A 449 25.47 -16.93 21.87
CA SER A 449 26.13 -17.18 20.59
C SER A 449 26.63 -15.88 19.94
N ALA A 450 27.59 -16.02 19.02
CA ALA A 450 28.09 -14.91 18.22
C ALA A 450 27.26 -14.77 16.95
N LEU A 451 26.92 -13.53 16.60
CA LEU A 451 26.22 -13.18 15.37
C LEU A 451 27.00 -12.05 14.68
N TYR A 452 27.28 -12.17 13.38
CA TYR A 452 27.98 -11.13 12.62
C TYR A 452 27.04 -10.59 11.55
N VAL A 453 26.66 -9.32 11.68
CA VAL A 453 25.75 -8.65 10.74
C VAL A 453 26.56 -7.73 9.83
N PHE A 454 26.55 -8.02 8.53
CA PHE A 454 27.28 -7.34 7.49
C PHE A 454 26.41 -6.32 6.74
N TYR A 455 27.02 -5.20 6.34
CA TYR A 455 26.42 -4.13 5.55
C TYR A 455 27.38 -3.71 4.43
N GLY A 456 26.92 -3.68 3.18
CA GLY A 456 27.83 -3.53 2.03
C GLY A 456 27.26 -2.85 0.79
N THR A 457 26.14 -2.13 0.88
CA THR A 457 25.51 -1.49 -0.30
C THR A 457 25.68 0.02 -0.37
N SER A 458 26.24 0.67 0.65
CA SER A 458 26.47 2.12 0.60
C SER A 458 27.44 2.50 -0.51
N SER A 459 27.06 3.48 -1.32
CA SER A 459 27.89 4.02 -2.40
C SER A 459 28.93 5.04 -1.93
N SER A 460 28.86 5.45 -0.65
CA SER A 460 29.81 6.35 0.01
C SER A 460 30.12 5.86 1.43
N GLN A 461 31.18 6.42 2.02
CA GLN A 461 31.56 6.08 3.40
C GLN A 461 30.48 6.52 4.39
N MET A 462 30.12 5.67 5.35
CA MET A 462 29.06 5.95 6.34
C MET A 462 29.34 7.24 7.13
N ASP A 463 30.60 7.45 7.58
CA ASP A 463 31.01 8.66 8.32
C ASP A 463 31.03 9.95 7.46
N ASN A 464 30.73 9.85 6.16
CA ASN A 464 30.69 10.97 5.21
C ASN A 464 29.36 11.04 4.44
N GLY A 465 28.25 10.84 5.17
CA GLY A 465 26.89 10.92 4.60
C GLY A 465 26.51 9.71 3.73
N GLY A 466 27.15 8.57 3.93
CA GLY A 466 26.75 7.30 3.32
C GLY A 466 25.48 6.74 3.94
N SER A 467 24.75 5.98 3.12
CA SER A 467 23.52 5.29 3.48
C SER A 467 23.53 3.94 2.79
N MET A 468 23.28 2.88 3.54
CA MET A 468 23.06 1.57 2.93
C MET A 468 21.83 1.64 2.03
N SER A 469 21.84 0.97 0.89
CA SER A 469 20.71 0.98 -0.05
C SER A 469 19.80 -0.21 0.16
N HIS A 470 18.51 -0.03 -0.15
CA HIS A 470 17.52 -1.11 -0.30
C HIS A 470 18.01 -2.15 -1.31
N THR A 471 17.40 -3.34 -1.27
CA THR A 471 17.66 -4.40 -2.27
C THR A 471 16.36 -4.89 -2.91
N GLY A 472 16.46 -5.38 -4.15
CA GLY A 472 15.31 -5.80 -4.97
C GLY A 472 14.88 -7.26 -4.79
N THR A 473 15.32 -7.91 -3.70
CA THR A 473 15.01 -9.30 -3.42
C THR A 473 13.52 -9.44 -3.08
N GLN A 474 12.85 -10.47 -3.61
CA GLN A 474 11.50 -10.83 -3.14
C GLN A 474 11.53 -11.14 -1.64
N LEU A 475 10.45 -10.87 -0.94
CA LEU A 475 10.43 -11.00 0.52
C LEU A 475 9.16 -11.67 1.02
N ARG A 476 9.21 -12.20 2.25
CA ARG A 476 8.10 -12.85 2.94
C ARG A 476 6.86 -11.97 3.07
N ILE A 477 5.72 -12.53 2.68
CA ILE A 477 4.38 -12.11 3.10
C ILE A 477 3.71 -13.28 3.84
N ALA A 478 3.09 -13.01 4.98
CA ALA A 478 2.37 -14.00 5.75
C ALA A 478 1.01 -13.47 6.21
N ALA A 479 0.02 -14.35 6.28
CA ALA A 479 -1.34 -13.99 6.65
C ALA A 479 -2.03 -15.04 7.54
N SER A 480 -2.97 -14.60 8.37
CA SER A 480 -3.82 -15.46 9.20
C SER A 480 -5.22 -14.87 9.34
N GLY A 481 -6.24 -15.69 9.12
CA GLY A 481 -7.65 -15.27 9.09
C GLY A 481 -8.28 -15.46 7.71
N PRO A 482 -9.53 -15.01 7.50
CA PRO A 482 -10.26 -15.22 6.26
C PRO A 482 -9.50 -14.67 5.04
N GLY A 483 -9.34 -15.48 3.99
CA GLY A 483 -8.63 -15.10 2.76
C GLY A 483 -7.11 -15.14 2.86
N ALA A 484 -6.53 -15.62 3.96
CA ALA A 484 -5.09 -15.70 4.15
C ALA A 484 -4.36 -16.56 3.09
N SER A 485 -4.99 -17.59 2.52
CA SER A 485 -4.33 -18.43 1.50
C SER A 485 -4.03 -17.69 0.19
N ARG A 486 -4.53 -16.47 0.02
CA ARG A 486 -4.25 -15.62 -1.14
C ARG A 486 -2.79 -15.16 -1.21
N VAL A 487 -2.08 -15.18 -0.08
CA VAL A 487 -0.65 -14.80 -0.05
C VAL A 487 0.28 -15.98 -0.33
N ASP A 488 -0.23 -17.19 -0.53
CA ASP A 488 0.58 -18.38 -0.79
C ASP A 488 1.30 -18.30 -2.15
N GLY A 489 2.53 -18.80 -2.17
CA GLY A 489 3.35 -18.87 -3.38
C GLY A 489 4.00 -17.54 -3.74
N LEU A 490 4.12 -17.26 -5.04
CA LEU A 490 4.71 -16.03 -5.56
C LEU A 490 3.61 -15.06 -5.99
N THR A 491 3.46 -13.95 -5.27
CA THR A 491 2.53 -12.86 -5.60
C THR A 491 3.27 -11.59 -5.98
N ASP A 492 2.55 -10.56 -6.41
CA ASP A 492 3.08 -9.20 -6.53
C ASP A 492 2.58 -8.34 -5.37
N GLN A 493 3.31 -7.29 -4.99
CA GLN A 493 2.88 -6.37 -3.94
C GLN A 493 1.50 -5.74 -4.21
N THR A 494 1.11 -5.56 -5.47
CA THR A 494 -0.25 -5.12 -5.85
C THR A 494 -1.33 -6.14 -5.48
N ASP A 495 -1.03 -7.43 -5.42
CA ASP A 495 -1.99 -8.46 -5.03
C ASP A 495 -2.46 -8.33 -3.56
N ASN A 496 -1.69 -7.62 -2.72
CA ASN A 496 -2.10 -7.33 -1.35
C ASN A 496 -3.33 -6.41 -1.33
N PHE A 497 -3.39 -5.39 -2.20
CA PHE A 497 -4.59 -4.56 -2.39
C PHE A 497 -5.82 -5.43 -2.72
N PHE A 498 -5.69 -6.32 -3.70
CA PHE A 498 -6.81 -7.17 -4.15
C PHE A 498 -7.19 -8.24 -3.12
N THR A 499 -6.25 -8.66 -2.28
CA THR A 499 -6.52 -9.55 -1.15
C THR A 499 -7.33 -8.84 -0.08
N ILE A 500 -6.94 -7.62 0.29
CA ILE A 500 -7.64 -6.83 1.31
C ILE A 500 -9.03 -6.41 0.82
N THR A 501 -9.14 -5.82 -0.37
CA THR A 501 -10.43 -5.36 -0.93
C THR A 501 -11.43 -6.51 -1.08
N LYS A 502 -11.03 -7.65 -1.65
CA LYS A 502 -11.93 -8.82 -1.79
C LYS A 502 -12.39 -9.37 -0.44
N THR A 503 -11.49 -9.42 0.54
CA THR A 503 -11.79 -9.98 1.87
C THR A 503 -12.69 -9.06 2.68
N LEU A 504 -12.47 -7.74 2.61
CA LEU A 504 -13.30 -6.72 3.27
C LEU A 504 -14.59 -6.39 2.53
N GLY A 505 -14.73 -6.80 1.25
CA GLY A 505 -15.87 -6.46 0.40
C GLY A 505 -15.86 -5.01 -0.10
N LEU A 506 -14.66 -4.46 -0.35
CA LEU A 506 -14.47 -3.12 -0.89
C LEU A 506 -14.56 -3.13 -2.43
N ALA A 507 -14.80 -1.95 -3.02
CA ALA A 507 -14.59 -1.76 -4.44
C ALA A 507 -13.14 -2.07 -4.81
N SER A 508 -12.92 -2.88 -5.84
CA SER A 508 -11.61 -3.42 -6.18
C SER A 508 -11.23 -3.22 -7.64
N SER A 509 -12.20 -3.11 -8.56
CA SER A 509 -11.93 -2.79 -9.96
C SER A 509 -12.17 -1.31 -10.24
N THR A 510 -11.54 -0.77 -11.30
CA THR A 510 -11.75 0.62 -11.72
C THR A 510 -13.24 0.98 -11.87
N SER A 511 -14.05 0.07 -12.43
CA SER A 511 -15.50 0.31 -12.56
C SER A 511 -16.23 0.34 -11.22
N GLU A 512 -15.86 -0.53 -10.26
CA GLU A 512 -16.46 -0.52 -8.92
C GLU A 512 -16.06 0.73 -8.14
N ILE A 513 -14.80 1.16 -8.26
CA ILE A 513 -14.28 2.35 -7.60
C ILE A 513 -14.99 3.59 -8.18
N ASN A 514 -15.08 3.70 -9.50
CA ASN A 514 -15.76 4.83 -10.16
C ASN A 514 -17.25 4.90 -9.78
N ALA A 515 -17.91 3.75 -9.62
CA ALA A 515 -19.33 3.67 -9.23
C ALA A 515 -19.60 4.22 -7.82
N LEU A 516 -18.58 4.38 -6.96
CA LEU A 516 -18.73 5.05 -5.67
C LEU A 516 -19.13 6.53 -5.81
N SER A 517 -18.99 7.11 -7.01
CA SER A 517 -19.42 8.46 -7.35
C SER A 517 -20.78 8.53 -8.08
N ASP A 518 -21.49 7.41 -8.28
CA ASP A 518 -22.72 7.39 -9.08
C ASP A 518 -23.82 8.33 -8.55
N ASN A 519 -23.86 8.48 -7.22
CA ASN A 519 -24.83 9.34 -6.51
C ASN A 519 -24.26 10.72 -6.14
N ALA A 520 -23.17 11.14 -6.78
CA ALA A 520 -22.58 12.45 -6.54
C ALA A 520 -23.59 13.58 -6.76
N ASP A 521 -23.59 14.57 -5.86
CA ASP A 521 -24.49 15.72 -5.90
C ASP A 521 -23.79 17.01 -5.49
N VAL A 522 -24.36 18.14 -5.92
CA VAL A 522 -23.86 19.49 -5.68
C VAL A 522 -25.01 20.42 -5.28
N SER A 523 -24.95 20.94 -4.06
CA SER A 523 -25.79 22.07 -3.62
C SER A 523 -24.99 23.37 -3.66
N VAL A 524 -25.66 24.51 -3.82
CA VAL A 524 -25.04 25.84 -3.75
C VAL A 524 -25.80 26.67 -2.75
N GLU A 525 -25.08 27.22 -1.77
CA GLU A 525 -25.61 28.02 -0.68
C GLU A 525 -24.96 29.40 -0.64
N LYS A 526 -25.66 30.37 -0.05
CA LYS A 526 -25.12 31.71 0.23
C LYS A 526 -24.85 31.81 1.72
N ALA A 527 -23.58 31.94 2.08
CA ALA A 527 -23.13 32.15 3.45
C ALA A 527 -23.61 33.51 3.99
N SER A 528 -23.63 33.64 5.33
CA SER A 528 -24.10 34.85 6.00
C SER A 528 -23.27 36.10 5.75
N ASP A 529 -22.00 35.94 5.34
CA ASP A 529 -21.10 37.01 4.92
C ASP A 529 -21.31 37.44 3.46
N GLY A 530 -22.22 36.78 2.75
CA GLY A 530 -22.58 37.05 1.36
C GLY A 530 -21.78 36.25 0.33
N ALA A 531 -20.78 35.46 0.74
CA ALA A 531 -20.07 34.54 -0.14
C ALA A 531 -20.99 33.38 -0.54
N TYR A 532 -20.70 32.75 -1.68
CA TYR A 532 -21.39 31.52 -2.08
C TYR A 532 -20.46 30.33 -1.90
N THR A 533 -21.01 29.23 -1.42
CA THR A 533 -20.32 27.94 -1.29
C THR A 533 -21.07 26.89 -2.09
N ALA A 534 -20.35 26.04 -2.80
CA ALA A 534 -20.90 24.81 -3.35
C ALA A 534 -20.47 23.63 -2.49
N ASP A 535 -21.43 22.82 -2.05
CA ASP A 535 -21.22 21.67 -1.20
C ASP A 535 -21.36 20.39 -2.04
N LEU A 536 -20.25 19.66 -2.17
CA LEU A 536 -20.16 18.46 -2.96
C LEU A 536 -20.28 17.25 -2.04
N THR A 537 -21.12 16.30 -2.43
CA THR A 537 -21.31 15.05 -1.67
C THR A 537 -21.22 13.84 -2.60
N ALA A 538 -20.90 12.69 -2.03
CA ALA A 538 -20.91 11.39 -2.70
C ALA A 538 -20.00 11.27 -3.95
N PHE A 539 -18.91 12.03 -4.04
CA PHE A 539 -17.82 11.82 -5.01
C PHE A 539 -16.79 10.78 -4.51
N ASN A 540 -17.24 9.71 -3.85
CA ASN A 540 -16.35 8.80 -3.11
C ASN A 540 -15.44 7.92 -3.98
N GLY A 541 -15.65 7.90 -5.30
CA GLY A 541 -14.79 7.23 -6.28
C GLY A 541 -13.69 8.13 -6.86
N ASP A 542 -13.59 9.37 -6.38
CA ASP A 542 -12.67 10.37 -6.88
C ASP A 542 -11.79 10.90 -5.75
N ALA A 543 -10.48 10.99 -6.00
CA ALA A 543 -9.58 11.65 -5.06
C ALA A 543 -9.68 13.17 -5.16
N SER A 544 -10.03 13.67 -6.34
CA SER A 544 -10.23 15.10 -6.59
C SER A 544 -11.28 15.37 -7.66
N VAL A 545 -11.84 16.57 -7.64
CA VAL A 545 -12.77 17.07 -8.64
C VAL A 545 -12.23 18.30 -9.34
N SER A 546 -12.67 18.52 -10.58
CA SER A 546 -12.60 19.84 -11.22
C SER A 546 -13.95 20.54 -11.21
N TYR A 547 -13.93 21.87 -11.36
CA TYR A 547 -15.16 22.64 -11.55
C TYR A 547 -15.02 23.81 -12.52
N SER A 548 -16.15 24.24 -13.08
CA SER A 548 -16.30 25.47 -13.86
C SER A 548 -17.63 26.14 -13.55
N LEU A 549 -17.59 27.42 -13.21
CA LEU A 549 -18.73 28.28 -12.91
C LEU A 549 -18.86 29.32 -14.02
N VAL A 550 -19.95 29.25 -14.78
CA VAL A 550 -20.20 30.08 -15.96
C VAL A 550 -21.41 30.96 -15.74
N ASP A 551 -21.29 32.26 -15.99
CA ASP A 551 -22.44 33.18 -16.08
C ASP A 551 -23.23 32.83 -17.36
N THR A 552 -24.49 32.41 -17.21
CA THR A 552 -25.27 31.87 -18.33
C THR A 552 -25.71 32.93 -19.33
N ALA A 553 -25.75 34.21 -18.93
CA ALA A 553 -26.16 35.30 -19.80
C ALA A 553 -25.01 35.75 -20.72
N THR A 554 -23.79 35.79 -20.18
CA THR A 554 -22.59 36.23 -20.91
C THR A 554 -21.82 35.07 -21.55
N GLY A 555 -22.00 33.84 -21.04
CA GLY A 555 -21.18 32.68 -21.39
C GLY A 555 -19.77 32.72 -20.81
N GLN A 556 -19.48 33.69 -19.93
CA GLN A 556 -18.15 33.87 -19.34
C GLN A 556 -17.94 32.92 -18.17
N THR A 557 -16.83 32.18 -18.16
CA THR A 557 -16.34 31.48 -16.96
C THR A 557 -15.88 32.50 -15.93
N VAL A 558 -16.54 32.53 -14.76
CA VAL A 558 -16.24 33.48 -13.67
C VAL A 558 -15.38 32.87 -12.58
N ALA A 559 -15.38 31.53 -12.45
CA ALA A 559 -14.47 30.78 -11.62
C ALA A 559 -14.30 29.37 -12.20
N SER A 560 -13.12 28.78 -12.08
CA SER A 560 -12.88 27.41 -12.49
C SER A 560 -11.63 26.87 -11.82
N GLN A 561 -11.64 25.56 -11.57
CA GLN A 561 -10.48 24.79 -11.18
C GLN A 561 -10.45 23.53 -12.04
N ASP A 562 -10.01 23.67 -13.30
CA ASP A 562 -10.02 22.57 -14.29
C ASP A 562 -8.66 21.87 -14.44
N GLY A 563 -7.66 22.34 -13.69
CA GLY A 563 -6.33 21.77 -13.63
C GLY A 563 -5.30 22.85 -13.34
N CYS A 564 -4.23 22.48 -12.64
CA CYS A 564 -3.04 23.31 -12.56
C CYS A 564 -2.29 23.19 -13.89
N THR A 565 -1.87 24.32 -14.45
CA THR A 565 -1.03 24.32 -15.65
C THR A 565 0.37 23.91 -15.23
N VAL A 566 0.72 22.66 -15.50
CA VAL A 566 2.04 22.08 -15.23
C VAL A 566 3.01 22.35 -16.37
N ASP A 567 4.23 22.75 -16.00
CA ASP A 567 5.39 22.52 -16.86
C ASP A 567 5.58 21.00 -17.02
N ASN A 568 5.78 20.53 -18.26
CA ASN A 568 5.91 19.11 -18.66
C ASN A 568 4.61 18.29 -18.83
N GLY A 569 3.41 18.87 -18.68
CA GLY A 569 2.16 18.28 -19.21
C GLY A 569 1.40 17.25 -18.35
N HIS A 570 1.75 17.05 -17.07
CA HIS A 570 1.08 16.12 -16.13
C HIS A 570 0.00 16.75 -15.20
N GLN A 571 -1.30 16.52 -15.43
CA GLN A 571 -2.39 17.20 -14.69
C GLN A 571 -2.94 16.44 -13.46
N GLY A 572 -2.23 15.46 -12.92
CA GLY A 572 -2.84 14.45 -12.05
C GLY A 572 -3.22 14.93 -10.64
N VAL A 573 -2.32 15.59 -9.89
CA VAL A 573 -2.54 15.98 -8.47
C VAL A 573 -3.11 17.40 -8.30
N CYS A 574 -4.13 17.74 -9.07
CA CYS A 574 -4.78 19.05 -8.98
C CYS A 574 -6.30 18.98 -8.95
N GLY A 575 -6.93 20.10 -8.61
CA GLY A 575 -8.37 20.18 -8.39
C GLY A 575 -8.70 20.38 -6.91
N VAL A 576 -9.95 20.18 -6.55
CA VAL A 576 -10.41 20.22 -5.16
C VAL A 576 -10.31 18.81 -4.58
N ARG A 577 -9.57 18.64 -3.49
CA ARG A 577 -9.44 17.36 -2.77
C ARG A 577 -10.82 16.92 -2.25
N VAL A 578 -11.24 15.72 -2.63
CA VAL A 578 -12.48 15.12 -2.11
C VAL A 578 -12.25 14.69 -0.66
N ARG A 579 -13.17 15.08 0.22
CA ARG A 579 -13.26 14.57 1.59
C ARG A 579 -14.20 13.36 1.60
N THR A 580 -13.63 12.14 1.51
CA THR A 580 -14.41 10.89 1.43
C THR A 580 -15.44 10.80 2.56
N THR A 581 -16.68 10.45 2.20
CA THR A 581 -17.90 10.42 3.05
C THR A 581 -18.25 11.71 3.79
N GLN A 582 -17.64 12.84 3.44
CA GLN A 582 -17.92 14.16 4.00
C GLN A 582 -18.31 15.14 2.89
N THR A 583 -18.84 16.29 3.28
CA THR A 583 -19.06 17.40 2.36
C THR A 583 -17.72 18.01 1.98
N THR A 584 -17.50 18.18 0.66
CA THR A 584 -16.35 18.88 0.10
C THR A 584 -16.79 20.28 -0.33
N PRO A 585 -16.40 21.36 0.38
CA PRO A 585 -16.83 22.70 0.05
C PRO A 585 -15.97 23.33 -1.05
N ILE A 586 -16.59 24.12 -1.93
CA ILE A 586 -15.94 25.03 -2.87
C ILE A 586 -16.43 26.44 -2.56
N SER A 587 -15.52 27.31 -2.13
CA SER A 587 -15.85 28.71 -1.83
C SER A 587 -15.62 29.61 -3.04
N PHE A 588 -16.59 30.46 -3.36
CA PHE A 588 -16.46 31.52 -4.36
C PHE A 588 -16.32 32.87 -3.66
N SER A 589 -15.42 33.72 -4.16
CA SER A 589 -15.30 35.09 -3.64
C SER A 589 -16.62 35.85 -3.80
N ALA A 590 -16.95 36.71 -2.83
CA ALA A 590 -18.19 37.52 -2.85
C ALA A 590 -18.31 38.38 -4.12
N ASP A 591 -17.18 38.76 -4.73
CA ASP A 591 -17.15 39.56 -5.96
C ASP A 591 -17.34 38.72 -7.25
N THR A 592 -17.23 37.39 -7.15
CA THR A 592 -17.34 36.47 -8.30
C THR A 592 -18.78 36.32 -8.77
N ILE A 593 -19.72 36.20 -7.83
CA ILE A 593 -21.14 35.93 -8.09
C ILE A 593 -21.95 37.20 -7.81
N LYS A 594 -22.63 37.71 -8.85
CA LYS A 594 -23.44 38.92 -8.79
C LYS A 594 -24.90 38.57 -8.55
N ASP A 595 -25.50 39.16 -7.52
CA ASP A 595 -26.92 38.98 -7.23
C ASP A 595 -27.79 39.35 -8.45
N GLY A 596 -28.80 38.51 -8.73
CA GLY A 596 -29.69 38.60 -9.89
C GLY A 596 -29.19 37.90 -11.16
N SER A 597 -27.91 37.51 -11.23
CA SER A 597 -27.38 36.71 -12.34
C SER A 597 -27.63 35.21 -12.13
N THR A 598 -27.77 34.48 -13.24
CA THR A 598 -27.84 33.01 -13.26
C THR A 598 -26.49 32.43 -13.65
N TYR A 599 -26.09 31.39 -12.93
CA TYR A 599 -24.84 30.69 -13.10
C TYR A 599 -25.07 29.20 -13.32
N ARG A 600 -24.20 28.60 -14.12
CA ARG A 600 -24.09 27.15 -14.30
C ARG A 600 -22.78 26.70 -13.67
N LEU A 601 -22.86 25.93 -12.60
CA LEU A 601 -21.75 25.22 -11.99
C LEU A 601 -21.69 23.81 -12.56
N THR A 602 -20.56 23.45 -13.13
CA THR A 602 -20.24 22.09 -13.56
C THR A 602 -19.13 21.55 -12.68
N VAL A 603 -19.36 20.42 -12.02
CA VAL A 603 -18.36 19.68 -11.23
C VAL A 603 -18.10 18.34 -11.89
N LYS A 604 -16.84 17.91 -11.98
CA LYS A 604 -16.45 16.64 -12.58
C LYS A 604 -15.46 15.88 -11.70
N GLY A 605 -15.77 14.62 -11.37
CA GLY A 605 -14.84 13.68 -10.77
C GLY A 605 -13.70 13.34 -11.72
N LYS A 606 -12.44 13.44 -11.26
CA LYS A 606 -11.27 13.25 -12.12
C LYS A 606 -10.95 11.79 -12.44
N GLN A 607 -11.34 10.86 -11.59
CA GLN A 607 -11.12 9.42 -11.76
C GLN A 607 -12.36 8.77 -12.40
N SER A 608 -13.53 9.03 -11.81
CA SER A 608 -14.80 8.46 -12.26
C SER A 608 -15.31 9.08 -13.55
N GLY A 609 -14.94 10.35 -13.82
CA GLY A 609 -15.53 11.14 -14.89
C GLY A 609 -16.96 11.61 -14.60
N LYS A 610 -17.53 11.28 -13.43
CA LYS A 610 -18.90 11.66 -13.05
C LYS A 610 -19.03 13.17 -13.09
N GLN A 611 -20.05 13.66 -13.78
CA GLN A 611 -20.34 15.08 -13.92
C GLN A 611 -21.66 15.43 -13.25
N VAL A 612 -21.66 16.52 -12.48
CA VAL A 612 -22.86 17.12 -11.90
C VAL A 612 -22.95 18.56 -12.37
N VAL A 613 -24.10 18.96 -12.91
CA VAL A 613 -24.35 20.32 -13.41
C VAL A 613 -25.49 20.94 -12.61
N LYS A 614 -25.22 22.10 -12.01
CA LYS A 614 -26.20 22.86 -11.21
C LYS A 614 -26.35 24.27 -11.76
N GLU A 615 -27.57 24.64 -12.14
CA GLU A 615 -27.90 26.03 -12.44
C GLU A 615 -28.57 26.69 -11.23
N PHE A 616 -28.17 27.92 -10.90
CA PHE A 616 -28.75 28.69 -9.79
C PHE A 616 -28.74 30.20 -10.08
N THR A 617 -29.68 30.93 -9.48
CA THR A 617 -29.76 32.40 -9.57
C THR A 617 -29.35 33.01 -8.23
N ALA A 618 -28.37 33.91 -8.26
CA ALA A 618 -27.82 34.58 -7.09
C ALA A 618 -28.84 35.56 -6.46
N GLY A 619 -28.96 35.59 -5.13
CA GLY A 619 -29.69 36.62 -4.39
C GLY A 619 -31.21 36.41 -4.21
N ALA A 620 -31.79 35.30 -4.69
CA ALA A 620 -33.18 34.97 -4.38
C ALA A 620 -33.32 34.52 -2.91
N THR A 621 -33.76 35.43 -2.04
CA THR A 621 -34.11 35.11 -0.64
C THR A 621 -35.45 34.37 -0.62
N ASN A 622 -35.46 33.14 -0.08
CA ASN A 622 -36.66 32.32 0.12
C ASN A 622 -37.55 32.14 -1.12
N SER A 623 -37.25 31.13 -1.93
CA SER A 623 -38.34 30.27 -2.37
C SER A 623 -38.06 28.87 -1.83
N ALA A 624 -38.95 28.42 -0.95
CA ALA A 624 -39.19 27.00 -0.81
C ALA A 624 -39.76 26.51 -2.15
N ASP A 625 -38.89 26.36 -3.15
CA ASP A 625 -39.22 25.72 -4.42
C ASP A 625 -38.59 24.33 -4.40
N THR A 626 -39.34 23.40 -3.83
CA THR A 626 -39.07 21.96 -3.86
C THR A 626 -39.29 21.35 -5.25
N THR A 627 -39.27 22.14 -6.34
CA THR A 627 -39.54 21.65 -7.69
C THR A 627 -38.78 22.41 -8.79
N ALA A 628 -37.46 22.24 -8.84
CA ALA A 628 -36.69 22.33 -10.09
C ALA A 628 -35.59 21.27 -10.08
N ASP A 629 -36.00 20.02 -9.89
CA ASP A 629 -35.14 18.85 -10.00
C ASP A 629 -34.95 18.54 -11.48
N GLY A 630 -33.95 19.19 -12.06
CA GLY A 630 -33.45 18.92 -13.40
C GLY A 630 -32.02 18.47 -13.30
N THR A 631 -31.79 17.26 -12.79
CA THR A 631 -30.55 16.51 -13.09
C THR A 631 -30.54 16.32 -14.60
N ILE A 632 -29.83 17.19 -15.33
CA ILE A 632 -29.52 16.92 -16.73
C ILE A 632 -28.36 15.93 -16.69
N GLU A 633 -28.66 14.64 -16.75
CA GLU A 633 -27.69 13.66 -17.24
C GLU A 633 -27.35 14.06 -18.68
N ILE A 634 -26.24 14.77 -18.85
CA ILE A 634 -25.62 14.89 -20.16
C ILE A 634 -25.05 13.50 -20.44
N PRO A 635 -25.46 12.82 -21.52
CA PRO A 635 -24.86 11.55 -21.89
C PRO A 635 -23.35 11.79 -21.99
N THR A 636 -22.58 10.98 -21.28
CA THR A 636 -21.14 10.87 -21.52
C THR A 636 -20.97 10.78 -23.03
N THR A 637 -20.29 11.76 -23.64
CA THR A 637 -19.86 11.61 -25.03
C THR A 637 -19.01 10.36 -25.06
N ASP A 638 -19.64 9.36 -25.63
CA ASP A 638 -19.19 8.00 -25.69
C ASP A 638 -17.82 8.01 -26.38
N VAL A 639 -16.76 7.75 -25.61
CA VAL A 639 -15.42 7.42 -26.13
C VAL A 639 -15.46 6.05 -26.84
N THR A 640 -16.66 5.50 -27.05
CA THR A 640 -16.94 4.24 -27.71
C THR A 640 -16.65 4.28 -29.20
N GLU A 641 -16.60 5.40 -29.93
CA GLU A 641 -16.26 5.33 -31.36
C GLU A 641 -14.76 5.05 -31.61
N ALA A 642 -13.86 5.47 -30.71
CA ALA A 642 -12.44 5.12 -30.80
C ALA A 642 -12.16 3.71 -30.23
N GLN A 643 -12.92 3.28 -29.22
CA GLN A 643 -12.77 1.95 -28.59
C GLN A 643 -13.54 0.84 -29.32
N ALA A 644 -14.67 1.13 -29.97
CA ALA A 644 -15.42 0.18 -30.80
C ALA A 644 -14.69 -0.10 -32.13
N ALA A 645 -14.02 0.90 -32.71
CA ALA A 645 -13.12 0.69 -33.85
C ALA A 645 -11.92 -0.23 -33.48
N ALA A 646 -11.44 -0.15 -32.24
CA ALA A 646 -10.39 -1.04 -31.71
C ALA A 646 -10.93 -2.44 -31.32
N ALA A 647 -12.19 -2.54 -30.87
CA ALA A 647 -12.86 -3.80 -30.55
C ALA A 647 -13.23 -4.59 -31.82
N GLU A 648 -13.70 -3.93 -32.89
CA GLU A 648 -13.92 -4.57 -34.20
C GLU A 648 -12.61 -5.05 -34.82
N GLN A 649 -11.49 -4.32 -34.65
CA GLN A 649 -10.17 -4.81 -35.07
C GLN A 649 -9.71 -6.02 -34.23
N LYS A 650 -9.95 -6.04 -32.92
CA LYS A 650 -9.64 -7.19 -32.05
C LYS A 650 -10.49 -8.42 -32.37
N GLU A 651 -11.77 -8.26 -32.69
CA GLU A 651 -12.64 -9.38 -33.06
C GLU A 651 -12.30 -9.93 -34.45
N ALA A 652 -11.91 -9.07 -35.39
CA ALA A 652 -11.37 -9.47 -36.68
C ALA A 652 -10.04 -10.23 -36.54
N LEU A 653 -9.08 -9.73 -35.72
CA LEU A 653 -7.79 -10.37 -35.44
C LEU A 653 -7.92 -11.69 -34.67
N ALA A 654 -8.89 -11.81 -33.75
CA ALA A 654 -9.18 -13.05 -33.04
C ALA A 654 -9.74 -14.13 -33.98
N LYS A 655 -10.58 -13.75 -34.95
CA LYS A 655 -11.10 -14.67 -35.98
C LYS A 655 -10.01 -15.12 -36.95
N THR A 656 -9.07 -14.26 -37.35
CA THR A 656 -7.90 -14.66 -38.15
C THR A 656 -6.92 -15.52 -37.35
N GLY A 657 -6.71 -15.23 -36.06
CA GLY A 657 -5.87 -16.03 -35.17
C GLY A 657 -6.37 -17.46 -34.99
N ILE A 658 -7.68 -17.64 -34.78
CA ILE A 658 -8.31 -18.98 -34.68
C ILE A 658 -8.20 -19.73 -36.01
N ALA A 659 -8.37 -19.06 -37.15
CA ALA A 659 -8.21 -19.69 -38.47
C ALA A 659 -6.76 -20.12 -38.75
N ILE A 660 -5.76 -19.32 -38.35
CA ILE A 660 -4.34 -19.63 -38.50
C ILE A 660 -3.92 -20.78 -37.57
N ILE A 661 -4.44 -20.82 -36.33
CA ILE A 661 -4.20 -21.92 -35.39
C ILE A 661 -4.81 -23.24 -35.91
N MET A 662 -6.01 -23.19 -36.48
CA MET A 662 -6.66 -24.35 -37.10
C MET A 662 -5.89 -24.86 -38.33
N LEU A 663 -5.34 -23.95 -39.16
CA LEU A 663 -4.47 -24.34 -40.28
C LEU A 663 -3.12 -24.92 -39.82
N ALA A 664 -2.53 -24.37 -38.75
CA ALA A 664 -1.29 -24.88 -38.17
C ALA A 664 -1.47 -26.27 -37.54
N LEU A 665 -2.60 -26.51 -36.85
CA LEU A 665 -2.97 -27.83 -36.32
C LEU A 665 -3.21 -28.84 -37.44
N LEU A 666 -3.86 -28.44 -38.54
CA LEU A 666 -4.06 -29.31 -39.70
C LEU A 666 -2.73 -29.65 -40.39
N ALA A 667 -1.82 -28.68 -40.52
CA ALA A 667 -0.49 -28.89 -41.06
C ALA A 667 0.37 -29.82 -40.17
N ALA A 668 0.27 -29.69 -38.84
CA ALA A 668 0.95 -30.57 -37.88
C ALA A 668 0.42 -32.01 -37.93
N VAL A 669 -0.89 -32.20 -38.12
CA VAL A 669 -1.51 -33.53 -38.29
C VAL A 669 -1.06 -34.19 -39.60
N ILE A 670 -0.96 -33.41 -40.68
CA ILE A 670 -0.45 -33.90 -41.98
C ILE A 670 1.05 -34.25 -41.89
N ALA A 671 1.84 -33.45 -41.18
CA ALA A 671 3.26 -33.72 -40.94
C ALA A 671 3.48 -34.97 -40.07
N GLY A 672 2.64 -35.17 -39.04
CA GLY A 672 2.66 -36.35 -38.17
C GLY A 672 2.30 -37.64 -38.93
N ALA A 673 1.26 -37.60 -39.77
CA ALA A 673 0.90 -38.70 -40.65
C ALA A 673 2.02 -39.03 -41.67
N SER A 674 2.68 -38.01 -42.22
CA SER A 674 3.79 -38.18 -43.17
C SER A 674 5.03 -38.81 -42.50
N CYS A 675 5.32 -38.47 -41.24
CA CYS A 675 6.41 -39.06 -40.48
C CYS A 675 6.14 -40.52 -40.08
N ALA A 676 4.88 -40.87 -39.77
CA ALA A 676 4.49 -42.25 -39.47
C ALA A 676 4.61 -43.17 -40.70
N VAL A 677 4.22 -42.69 -41.88
CA VAL A 677 4.36 -43.42 -43.15
C VAL A 677 5.84 -43.57 -43.55
N ARG A 678 6.70 -42.59 -43.25
CA ARG A 678 8.14 -42.66 -43.52
C ARG A 678 8.89 -43.62 -42.59
N ARG A 679 8.45 -43.77 -41.33
CA ARG A 679 8.99 -44.78 -40.39
C ARG A 679 8.58 -46.22 -40.73
N LEU A 680 7.38 -46.43 -41.26
CA LEU A 680 6.95 -47.76 -41.74
C LEU A 680 7.67 -48.19 -43.03
N ARG A 681 8.17 -47.23 -43.82
CA ARG A 681 8.88 -47.49 -45.08
C ARG A 681 10.39 -47.69 -44.91
N ASN A 682 10.98 -47.21 -43.82
CA ASN A 682 12.43 -47.30 -43.54
C ASN A 682 12.80 -48.39 -42.51
N GLY A 683 11.83 -49.20 -42.05
CA GLY A 683 12.04 -50.29 -41.08
C GLY A 683 12.42 -51.65 -41.69
N VAL A 684 12.76 -51.69 -42.98
CA VAL A 684 13.23 -52.90 -43.68
C VAL A 684 14.57 -52.58 -44.32
N GLU A 685 15.63 -52.47 -43.52
CA GLU A 685 17.01 -52.78 -43.90
C GLU A 685 17.94 -52.49 -42.71
N THR A 686 18.97 -53.31 -42.58
CA THR A 686 20.11 -53.22 -41.64
C THR A 686 19.93 -53.81 -40.24
N SER A 687 20.08 -55.14 -40.16
CA SER A 687 20.76 -55.79 -39.03
C SER A 687 21.87 -56.69 -39.61
N GLY A 688 23.13 -56.39 -39.33
CA GLY A 688 24.27 -57.25 -39.69
C GLY A 688 25.62 -56.63 -39.33
N ASP A 689 26.24 -57.20 -38.29
CA ASP A 689 27.69 -57.29 -37.97
C ASP A 689 28.47 -55.98 -37.72
N GLY A 690 29.42 -55.88 -36.79
CA GLY A 690 30.12 -56.82 -35.93
C GLY A 690 31.38 -56.11 -35.36
N GLU A 691 31.86 -56.61 -34.22
CA GLU A 691 33.05 -56.24 -33.42
C GLU A 691 33.02 -54.96 -32.55
#